data_AF-A4XG91-F1
#
_entry.id   AF-A4XG91-F1
#
_cell.length_a   1.000
_cell.length_b   1.000
_cell.length_c   1.000
_cell.angle_alpha   90.00
_cell.angle_beta   90.00
_cell.angle_gamma   90.00
#
_symmetry.space_group_name_H-M   'P 1'
#
loop_
_entity.id
_entity.type
_entity.pdbx_description
1 polymer ?
#
loop_
_entity_poly.entity_id
_entity_poly.type
_entity_poly.pdbx_seq_one_letter_code
_entity_poly.pdbx_strand_id
1 'polypeptide(L)'
;MVRSKLSRLIAIVLLVAFIFNFILPTQQFALAKQAKQVESTFKTTTFERKYEIPKTRTKLGCFTDEIYKLYEKLKADIEANDIDKVKSDIKNIKKVLKEIRKSIVTELDKNSKILDKLNATKAKQRHNRFKSELEKKLNNFEVLFDKLDELLNRVKEYKGKDMELLRNKLQEIENILNPEQPQQPLGTLPHNNASLTPPKPAIGNEAAASGYSVAQQESLANVLPKTPVDADLAETAETKFTQEIKNLADSLKTPVRMYEFVKNNIDFEPYYGSRKGATGTLNQLAGNDYDQASLLIAMLRYKGIPSRYVKGIVEVPVEKVKNWTGAQTAEAAVKVLGSLGIPTESVVSGGAIVAVRFEHVWVEAYVPYDYYRGAGAMKGQKVWVPLDPSFKQYSVESGLDIKAVTKVTDEQIMDAFKVSGERDGETITKIDIEKMSSFMDEIKGKLQAYIEGNNLSNVDTNKLIGGKKIKPEKLGMLPITLPFKIVTVLAKTNTIPDASSEKIGFSIRGNEPFNLNFSGTYDFSIQFKAVELYGKKITLSWIPATHEDEEIINHYGGLFKTPAYMVQLKPQLKIDGRVVAEGKAAGFGNRQEFTIEIGHVGRTVEKITNTVTVGGFYSICFDFGKIDVKELDAIKERVSVIKDTVNEESIYTDQVMGEILNSAGKTYFAQLDAFNSIMARAMKVSSVRQVSEAMTGYSPTVKYIFNTPVEVTGGSFYIDVDHDVMGVVSLEGKKQSERGYMITSGVIASALEHGIHEQIFKLPSVSAVKILTEASNRWIPIYTIGKDNIDRINELDVSEHVKTDITNAVNSGKIVIIPQKEIRYYNWQGAGYIVLDPETGAAGYMISGGLAGGSAAIDVMVALVSLTTLAWAIFDVLQISCALIAATNPLLAIIFYSLFVISTINLIMTLETIILYWETRDYEYASQLFGELILNIATFGVFKVIEYLVPGIMTLFKTVKNQLDEIAQIAEQFGDEVAEVAARYGPDAIEAIKRYGPDAARVINNYGDSAVKAMARGIDPALIEKMDSLAVKVKRLVKNFVFPFHSVYCRAVIYCNYIF
;
A
#
# COMPACT_ATOMS: atom_id res chain seq x y z
N MET A 1 19.31 -26.51 -25.31
CA MET A 1 19.71 -25.78 -24.08
C MET A 1 19.69 -24.24 -24.25
N VAL A 2 20.04 -23.67 -25.41
CA VAL A 2 20.10 -22.21 -25.65
C VAL A 2 18.72 -21.54 -25.84
N ARG A 3 17.75 -22.19 -26.50
CA ARG A 3 16.41 -21.63 -26.77
C ARG A 3 15.55 -21.28 -25.54
N SER A 4 15.73 -21.92 -24.38
CA SER A 4 14.88 -21.66 -23.19
C SER A 4 15.40 -20.60 -22.22
N LYS A 5 16.69 -20.26 -22.28
CA LYS A 5 17.22 -19.09 -21.55
C LYS A 5 16.71 -17.79 -22.16
N LEU A 6 16.49 -17.82 -23.46
CA LEU A 6 16.26 -16.67 -24.31
C LEU A 6 14.81 -16.17 -24.30
N SER A 7 13.82 -17.07 -24.26
CA SER A 7 12.41 -16.69 -24.08
C SER A 7 12.13 -16.12 -22.67
N ARG A 8 12.85 -16.59 -21.65
CA ARG A 8 12.79 -16.07 -20.28
C ARG A 8 13.39 -14.67 -20.18
N LEU A 9 14.51 -14.43 -20.86
CA LEU A 9 15.13 -13.10 -20.92
C LEU A 9 14.16 -12.06 -21.46
N ILE A 10 13.37 -12.39 -22.49
CA ILE A 10 12.40 -11.46 -23.12
C ILE A 10 11.20 -11.16 -22.25
N ALA A 11 10.71 -12.16 -21.51
CA ALA A 11 9.66 -11.95 -20.52
C ALA A 11 10.14 -11.03 -19.39
N ILE A 12 11.35 -11.26 -18.89
CA ILE A 12 12.02 -10.42 -17.89
C ILE A 12 12.20 -9.00 -18.43
N VAL A 13 12.62 -8.87 -19.68
CA VAL A 13 12.80 -7.59 -20.39
C VAL A 13 11.49 -6.82 -20.46
N LEU A 14 10.42 -7.38 -21.03
CA LEU A 14 9.09 -6.74 -21.10
C LEU A 14 8.51 -6.33 -19.75
N LEU A 15 8.79 -7.14 -18.73
CA LEU A 15 8.37 -6.86 -17.39
C LEU A 15 9.20 -5.74 -16.76
N VAL A 16 10.50 -5.72 -17.02
CA VAL A 16 11.38 -4.60 -16.65
C VAL A 16 10.95 -3.31 -17.36
N ALA A 17 10.47 -3.31 -18.62
CA ALA A 17 9.82 -2.11 -19.23
C ALA A 17 8.65 -1.61 -18.42
N PHE A 18 7.81 -2.55 -17.98
CA PHE A 18 6.61 -2.23 -17.26
C PHE A 18 6.95 -1.68 -15.87
N ILE A 19 7.94 -2.28 -15.20
CA ILE A 19 8.49 -1.81 -13.93
C ILE A 19 9.11 -0.40 -14.06
N PHE A 20 9.92 -0.14 -15.10
CA PHE A 20 10.52 1.18 -15.33
C PHE A 20 9.51 2.28 -15.70
N ASN A 21 8.39 1.91 -16.34
CA ASN A 21 7.35 2.86 -16.75
C ASN A 21 6.29 3.15 -15.67
N PHE A 22 6.02 2.21 -14.75
CA PHE A 22 4.94 2.35 -13.74
C PHE A 22 5.42 2.43 -12.29
N ILE A 23 6.66 2.02 -12.00
CA ILE A 23 7.15 1.85 -10.62
C ILE A 23 8.36 2.74 -10.31
N LEU A 24 9.05 3.28 -11.34
CA LEU A 24 10.00 4.37 -11.16
C LEU A 24 9.39 5.66 -11.69
N PRO A 25 9.28 6.72 -10.87
CA PRO A 25 8.71 7.97 -11.34
C PRO A 25 9.62 8.54 -12.43
N THR A 26 9.15 8.49 -13.67
CA THR A 26 9.64 9.31 -14.80
C THR A 26 9.59 10.82 -14.49
N GLN A 27 8.97 11.23 -13.38
CA GLN A 27 9.11 12.57 -12.81
C GLN A 27 10.53 12.87 -12.31
N GLN A 28 11.31 11.89 -11.81
CA GLN A 28 12.67 12.18 -11.33
C GLN A 28 13.72 12.31 -12.44
N PHE A 29 13.55 11.69 -13.61
CA PHE A 29 14.50 11.86 -14.72
C PHE A 29 14.31 13.19 -15.47
N ALA A 30 13.05 13.65 -15.58
CA ALA A 30 12.75 15.01 -16.03
C ALA A 30 13.24 16.05 -15.00
N LEU A 31 13.06 15.79 -13.70
CA LEU A 31 13.55 16.66 -12.63
C LEU A 31 15.07 16.61 -12.42
N ALA A 32 15.78 15.53 -12.76
CA ALA A 32 17.26 15.47 -12.65
C ALA A 32 17.96 16.20 -13.81
N LYS A 33 17.35 16.17 -15.01
CA LYS A 33 17.82 16.96 -16.15
C LYS A 33 17.49 18.44 -15.99
N GLN A 34 16.34 18.75 -15.37
CA GLN A 34 16.04 20.09 -14.87
C GLN A 34 16.96 20.46 -13.70
N ALA A 35 17.27 19.57 -12.75
CA ALA A 35 18.09 19.87 -11.55
C ALA A 35 19.43 20.51 -11.90
N LYS A 36 20.11 20.07 -12.97
CA LYS A 36 21.37 20.69 -13.45
C LYS A 36 21.20 22.08 -14.08
N GLN A 37 20.02 22.39 -14.60
CA GLN A 37 19.67 23.70 -15.20
C GLN A 37 18.92 24.62 -14.21
N VAL A 38 18.40 24.02 -13.14
CA VAL A 38 17.69 24.58 -12.00
C VAL A 38 18.69 25.00 -10.92
N GLU A 39 19.81 24.30 -10.74
CA GLU A 39 20.88 24.66 -9.80
C GLU A 39 21.51 26.05 -10.08
N SER A 40 21.51 26.53 -11.32
CA SER A 40 21.94 27.89 -11.66
C SER A 40 20.85 28.96 -11.43
N THR A 41 19.59 28.56 -11.34
CA THR A 41 18.41 29.46 -11.25
C THR A 41 17.81 29.48 -9.82
N PHE A 42 18.10 28.46 -9.01
CA PHE A 42 17.56 28.24 -7.66
C PHE A 42 18.23 29.05 -6.54
N LYS A 43 18.96 30.13 -6.84
CA LYS A 43 19.38 31.09 -5.80
C LYS A 43 18.25 31.99 -5.31
N THR A 44 17.10 32.01 -5.97
CA THR A 44 15.95 32.82 -5.57
C THR A 44 14.65 32.14 -5.95
N THR A 45 13.88 31.72 -4.93
CA THR A 45 12.47 31.26 -4.97
C THR A 45 12.22 29.77 -5.25
N THR A 46 12.31 28.97 -4.20
CA THR A 46 11.75 27.62 -4.07
C THR A 46 10.22 27.69 -3.84
N PHE A 47 9.40 27.07 -4.69
CA PHE A 47 8.07 26.61 -4.29
C PHE A 47 8.24 25.32 -3.46
N GLU A 48 8.62 25.48 -2.19
CA GLU A 48 8.47 24.43 -1.18
C GLU A 48 6.98 24.28 -0.85
N ARG A 49 6.34 23.13 -1.15
CA ARG A 49 5.27 22.68 -0.23
C ARG A 49 5.94 22.45 1.10
N LYS A 50 5.84 23.41 2.01
CA LYS A 50 6.30 23.27 3.39
C LYS A 50 5.45 22.21 4.07
N TYR A 51 5.95 20.98 4.08
CA TYR A 51 5.55 20.03 5.11
C TYR A 51 6.05 20.62 6.42
N GLU A 52 5.15 21.18 7.24
CA GLU A 52 5.53 21.61 8.58
C GLU A 52 6.00 20.37 9.33
N ILE A 53 7.31 20.28 9.60
CA ILE A 53 7.85 19.33 10.57
C ILE A 53 7.10 19.63 11.87
N PRO A 54 6.39 18.65 12.47
CA PRO A 54 5.60 18.89 13.66
C PRO A 54 6.49 19.49 14.76
N LYS A 55 6.21 20.75 15.11
CA LYS A 55 6.75 21.40 16.32
C LYS A 55 5.72 21.30 17.42
N THR A 56 5.42 20.07 17.82
CA THR A 56 4.97 19.81 19.20
C THR A 56 6.20 19.35 19.98
N ARG A 57 6.41 20.01 21.11
CA ARG A 57 7.58 19.91 21.95
C ARG A 57 7.05 19.86 23.37
N THR A 58 6.76 18.66 23.88
CA THR A 58 6.74 18.52 25.35
C THR A 58 8.14 18.91 25.85
N LYS A 59 8.25 19.49 27.05
CA LYS A 59 9.59 19.85 27.55
C LYS A 59 10.41 18.58 27.82
N LEU A 60 9.73 17.47 28.14
CA LEU A 60 10.34 16.14 28.21
C LEU A 60 10.83 15.66 26.83
N GLY A 61 10.08 15.85 25.74
CA GLY A 61 10.54 15.50 24.40
C GLY A 61 11.73 16.35 23.92
N CYS A 62 11.79 17.63 24.33
CA CYS A 62 12.95 18.50 24.07
C CYS A 62 14.21 18.08 24.83
N PHE A 63 14.04 17.54 26.04
CA PHE A 63 15.17 17.09 26.86
C PHE A 63 16.04 16.08 26.12
N THR A 64 15.42 15.11 25.47
CA THR A 64 16.12 14.07 24.70
C THR A 64 16.96 14.71 23.59
N ASP A 65 16.36 15.59 22.78
CA ASP A 65 17.04 16.24 21.66
C ASP A 65 18.21 17.14 22.12
N GLU A 66 18.03 17.87 23.23
CA GLU A 66 19.01 18.83 23.74
C GLU A 66 20.20 18.13 24.43
N ILE A 67 19.93 17.12 25.27
CA ILE A 67 20.99 16.36 25.92
C ILE A 67 21.76 15.50 24.91
N TYR A 68 21.08 14.90 23.92
CA TYR A 68 21.77 14.11 22.90
C TYR A 68 22.76 14.95 22.10
N LYS A 69 22.39 16.18 21.70
CA LYS A 69 23.32 17.10 21.02
C LYS A 69 24.55 17.44 21.85
N LEU A 70 24.37 17.63 23.16
CA LEU A 70 25.48 17.89 24.07
C LEU A 70 26.35 16.64 24.27
N TYR A 71 25.73 15.46 24.31
CA TYR A 71 26.43 14.17 24.38
C TYR A 71 27.27 13.91 23.13
N GLU A 72 26.71 14.12 21.93
CA GLU A 72 27.44 13.95 20.66
C GLU A 72 28.66 14.86 20.57
N LYS A 73 28.52 16.10 21.05
CA LYS A 73 29.63 17.04 21.14
C LYS A 73 30.70 16.53 22.12
N LEU A 74 30.29 16.07 23.29
CA LEU A 74 31.19 15.47 24.28
C LEU A 74 31.93 14.25 23.72
N LYS A 75 31.23 13.38 22.98
CA LYS A 75 31.81 12.20 22.32
C LYS A 75 32.88 12.59 21.30
N ALA A 76 32.57 13.55 20.43
CA ALA A 76 33.51 14.06 19.43
C ALA A 76 34.75 14.71 20.06
N ASP A 77 34.58 15.49 21.14
CA ASP A 77 35.71 16.12 21.85
C ASP A 77 36.58 15.08 22.58
N ILE A 78 36.00 13.97 23.05
CA ILE A 78 36.74 12.83 23.63
C ILE A 78 37.52 12.06 22.55
N GLU A 79 36.92 11.83 21.38
CA GLU A 79 37.58 11.19 20.23
C GLU A 79 38.74 12.05 19.68
N ALA A 80 38.58 13.37 19.71
CA ALA A 80 39.61 14.34 19.34
C ALA A 80 40.73 14.48 20.41
N ASN A 81 40.58 13.85 21.58
CA ASN A 81 41.45 14.00 22.76
C ASN A 81 41.58 15.48 23.27
N ASP A 82 40.53 16.31 23.14
CA ASP A 82 40.54 17.72 23.56
C ASP A 82 40.05 17.90 25.01
N ILE A 83 40.97 17.71 25.96
CA ILE A 83 40.68 17.55 27.40
C ILE A 83 39.97 18.77 28.02
N ASP A 84 40.35 19.99 27.62
CA ASP A 84 39.76 21.21 28.19
C ASP A 84 38.32 21.40 27.72
N LYS A 85 38.04 21.04 26.47
CA LYS A 85 36.66 21.01 25.95
C LYS A 85 35.82 19.94 26.61
N VAL A 86 36.36 18.73 26.82
CA VAL A 86 35.64 17.64 27.51
C VAL A 86 35.20 18.04 28.92
N LYS A 87 36.09 18.67 29.70
CA LYS A 87 35.74 19.19 31.04
C LYS A 87 34.70 20.30 30.99
N SER A 88 34.82 21.21 30.01
CA SER A 88 33.84 22.26 29.77
C SER A 88 32.46 21.69 29.43
N ASP A 89 32.42 20.66 28.59
CA ASP A 89 31.19 20.05 28.08
C ASP A 89 30.45 19.27 29.17
N ILE A 90 31.14 18.53 30.02
CA ILE A 90 30.52 17.87 31.19
C ILE A 90 29.93 18.90 32.16
N LYS A 91 30.65 19.99 32.43
CA LYS A 91 30.14 21.07 33.28
C LYS A 91 28.89 21.73 32.68
N ASN A 92 28.89 21.91 31.36
CA ASN A 92 27.73 22.43 30.63
C ASN A 92 26.55 21.47 30.69
N ILE A 93 26.75 20.17 30.42
CA ILE A 93 25.72 19.13 30.51
C ILE A 93 25.10 19.09 31.90
N LYS A 94 25.91 19.09 32.98
CA LYS A 94 25.41 19.14 34.36
C LYS A 94 24.56 20.38 34.65
N LYS A 95 24.92 21.53 34.09
CA LYS A 95 24.13 22.78 34.23
C LYS A 95 22.80 22.65 33.51
N VAL A 96 22.82 22.23 32.25
CA VAL A 96 21.63 22.04 31.40
C VAL A 96 20.69 20.99 32.01
N LEU A 97 21.21 19.88 32.54
CA LEU A 97 20.44 18.86 33.26
C LEU A 97 19.61 19.44 34.41
N LYS A 98 20.20 20.33 35.23
CA LYS A 98 19.48 21.01 36.34
C LYS A 98 18.37 21.93 35.84
N GLU A 99 18.62 22.68 34.77
CA GLU A 99 17.63 23.58 34.17
C GLU A 99 16.46 22.79 33.57
N ILE A 100 16.76 21.70 32.86
CA ILE A 100 15.73 20.86 32.26
C ILE A 100 14.92 20.14 33.34
N ARG A 101 15.55 19.61 34.40
CA ARG A 101 14.85 19.00 35.54
C ARG A 101 13.81 19.94 36.16
N LYS A 102 14.15 21.21 36.37
CA LYS A 102 13.21 22.23 36.88
C LYS A 102 12.03 22.43 35.92
N SER A 103 12.31 22.44 34.61
CA SER A 103 11.31 22.57 33.56
C SER A 103 10.33 21.38 33.53
N ILE A 104 10.85 20.15 33.66
CA ILE A 104 10.10 18.90 33.73
C ILE A 104 9.15 18.91 34.93
N VAL A 105 9.67 19.20 36.14
CA VAL A 105 8.84 19.25 37.36
C VAL A 105 7.70 20.26 37.22
N THR A 106 7.97 21.42 36.63
CA THR A 106 6.95 22.46 36.37
C THR A 106 5.85 21.95 35.43
N GLU A 107 6.21 21.23 34.37
CA GLU A 107 5.25 20.63 33.45
C GLU A 107 4.39 19.57 34.15
N LEU A 108 5.01 18.68 34.93
CA LEU A 108 4.31 17.64 35.67
C LEU A 108 3.32 18.24 36.67
N ASP A 109 3.72 19.26 37.42
CA ASP A 109 2.83 19.93 38.38
C ASP A 109 1.66 20.65 37.68
N LYS A 110 1.88 21.21 36.49
CA LYS A 110 0.80 21.77 35.66
C LYS A 110 -0.20 20.69 35.25
N ASN A 111 0.29 19.55 34.78
CA ASN A 111 -0.56 18.43 34.36
C ASN A 111 -1.31 17.81 35.55
N SER A 112 -0.68 17.71 36.73
CA SER A 112 -1.35 17.28 37.96
C SER A 112 -2.57 18.15 38.30
N LYS A 113 -2.44 19.49 38.16
CA LYS A 113 -3.54 20.44 38.37
C LYS A 113 -4.65 20.31 37.32
N ILE A 114 -4.32 19.95 36.09
CA ILE A 114 -5.32 19.68 35.04
C ILE A 114 -6.11 18.44 35.43
N LEU A 115 -5.45 17.37 35.86
CA LEU A 115 -6.11 16.13 36.30
C LEU A 115 -7.03 16.36 37.50
N ASP A 116 -6.66 17.24 38.43
CA ASP A 116 -7.56 17.66 39.53
C ASP A 116 -8.82 18.35 39.03
N LYS A 117 -8.68 19.27 38.07
CA LYS A 117 -9.83 19.99 37.50
C LYS A 117 -10.78 19.07 36.73
N LEU A 118 -10.24 18.02 36.11
CA LEU A 118 -11.02 17.01 35.39
C LEU A 118 -11.55 15.90 36.32
N ASN A 119 -11.26 15.93 37.63
CA ASN A 119 -11.59 14.85 38.57
C ASN A 119 -11.06 13.45 38.14
N ALA A 120 -9.97 13.42 37.36
CA ALA A 120 -9.43 12.20 36.75
C ALA A 120 -8.54 11.41 37.73
N THR A 121 -9.18 10.62 38.60
CA THR A 121 -8.52 9.98 39.74
C THR A 121 -7.52 8.90 39.31
N LYS A 122 -7.87 8.06 38.31
CA LYS A 122 -6.99 6.99 37.83
C LYS A 122 -5.80 7.58 37.07
N ALA A 123 -6.06 8.57 36.22
CA ALA A 123 -5.00 9.29 35.52
C ALA A 123 -4.03 9.98 36.49
N LYS A 124 -4.54 10.55 37.60
CA LYS A 124 -3.69 11.16 38.63
C LYS A 124 -2.79 10.15 39.35
N GLN A 125 -3.27 8.93 39.61
CA GLN A 125 -2.43 7.86 40.15
C GLN A 125 -1.30 7.47 39.19
N ARG A 126 -1.60 7.33 37.89
CA ARG A 126 -0.59 7.04 36.85
C ARG A 126 0.43 8.17 36.76
N HIS A 127 -0.03 9.42 36.74
CA HIS A 127 0.82 10.61 36.73
C HIS A 127 1.79 10.64 37.91
N ASN A 128 1.31 10.38 39.13
CA ASN A 128 2.16 10.37 40.33
C ASN A 128 3.21 9.25 40.28
N ARG A 129 2.84 8.06 39.76
CA ARG A 129 3.79 6.96 39.56
C ARG A 129 4.86 7.35 38.54
N PHE A 130 4.46 7.87 37.38
CA PHE A 130 5.37 8.33 36.34
C PHE A 130 6.34 9.40 36.87
N LYS A 131 5.84 10.41 37.60
CA LYS A 131 6.66 11.45 38.23
C LYS A 131 7.72 10.85 39.14
N SER A 132 7.34 9.93 40.03
CA SER A 132 8.27 9.28 40.95
C SER A 132 9.33 8.43 40.23
N GLU A 133 8.95 7.68 39.20
CA GLU A 133 9.87 6.86 38.41
C GLU A 133 10.84 7.70 37.60
N LEU A 134 10.35 8.77 36.96
CA LEU A 134 11.18 9.70 36.22
C LEU A 134 12.20 10.40 37.13
N GLU A 135 11.80 10.85 38.31
CA GLU A 135 12.72 11.46 39.30
C GLU A 135 13.84 10.49 39.72
N LYS A 136 13.51 9.21 39.94
CA LYS A 136 14.52 8.17 40.24
C LYS A 136 15.49 7.96 39.08
N LYS A 137 14.97 7.86 37.85
CA LYS A 137 15.78 7.67 36.63
C LYS A 137 16.68 8.88 36.36
N LEU A 138 16.18 10.10 36.54
CA LEU A 138 16.96 11.33 36.45
C LEU A 138 18.09 11.38 37.48
N ASN A 139 17.83 11.03 38.74
CA ASN A 139 18.87 10.97 39.77
C ASN A 139 19.97 9.97 39.39
N ASN A 140 19.60 8.78 38.93
CA ASN A 140 20.56 7.77 38.48
C ASN A 140 21.38 8.27 37.29
N PHE A 141 20.75 9.00 36.36
CA PHE A 141 21.40 9.58 35.20
C PHE A 141 22.40 10.69 35.57
N GLU A 142 22.05 11.58 36.50
CA GLU A 142 22.96 12.60 37.03
C GLU A 142 24.22 11.96 37.68
N VAL A 143 24.04 10.88 38.43
CA VAL A 143 25.17 10.13 39.05
C VAL A 143 26.15 9.57 38.01
N LEU A 144 25.70 9.27 36.79
CA LEU A 144 26.61 8.81 35.73
C LEU A 144 27.56 9.92 35.27
N PHE A 145 27.07 11.15 35.14
CA PHE A 145 27.92 12.30 34.84
C PHE A 145 28.83 12.68 36.00
N ASP A 146 28.41 12.48 37.25
CA ASP A 146 29.30 12.63 38.41
C ASP A 146 30.45 11.62 38.37
N LYS A 147 30.16 10.35 38.07
CA LYS A 147 31.20 9.31 37.91
C LYS A 147 32.13 9.61 36.72
N LEU A 148 31.60 10.11 35.61
CA LEU A 148 32.39 10.50 34.44
C LEU A 148 33.36 11.64 34.78
N ASP A 149 32.88 12.65 35.50
CA ASP A 149 33.67 13.78 36.01
C ASP A 149 34.76 13.31 36.99
N GLU A 150 34.45 12.40 37.92
CA GLU A 150 35.44 11.81 38.81
C GLU A 150 36.51 10.98 38.07
N LEU A 151 36.14 10.25 37.02
CA LEU A 151 37.08 9.49 36.20
C LEU A 151 38.04 10.43 35.48
N LEU A 152 37.53 11.48 34.83
CA LEU A 152 38.35 12.51 34.17
C LEU A 152 39.32 13.21 35.11
N ASN A 153 38.95 13.41 36.38
CA ASN A 153 39.85 14.02 37.36
C ASN A 153 40.94 13.05 37.88
N ARG A 154 40.80 11.73 37.64
CA ARG A 154 41.76 10.69 38.06
C ARG A 154 42.80 10.33 36.99
N VAL A 155 42.50 10.53 35.71
CA VAL A 155 43.42 10.13 34.63
C VAL A 155 44.58 11.13 34.50
N LYS A 156 45.81 10.64 34.68
CA LYS A 156 47.06 11.42 34.62
C LYS A 156 47.80 11.28 33.29
N GLU A 157 47.71 10.11 32.64
CA GLU A 157 48.20 9.84 31.27
C GLU A 157 47.13 9.04 30.52
N TYR A 158 46.53 9.63 29.48
CA TYR A 158 45.35 9.10 28.79
C TYR A 158 45.75 8.06 27.73
N LYS A 159 46.31 6.91 28.15
CA LYS A 159 46.62 5.75 27.29
C LYS A 159 46.21 4.44 27.97
N GLY A 160 45.75 3.45 27.20
CA GLY A 160 45.41 2.12 27.73
C GLY A 160 44.09 2.07 28.50
N LYS A 161 44.07 1.39 29.65
CA LYS A 161 42.86 1.00 30.40
C LYS A 161 41.96 2.15 30.85
N ASP A 162 42.53 3.34 31.11
CA ASP A 162 41.76 4.51 31.58
C ASP A 162 40.87 5.10 30.47
N MET A 163 41.34 5.09 29.22
CA MET A 163 40.54 5.49 28.05
C MET A 163 39.47 4.46 27.71
N GLU A 164 39.75 3.18 27.94
CA GLU A 164 38.76 2.11 27.82
C GLU A 164 37.64 2.26 28.85
N LEU A 165 37.97 2.60 30.10
CA LEU A 165 36.99 2.86 31.15
C LEU A 165 36.13 4.10 30.87
N LEU A 166 36.72 5.18 30.34
CA LEU A 166 35.99 6.37 29.89
C LEU A 166 35.04 6.04 28.73
N ARG A 167 35.51 5.31 27.72
CA ARG A 167 34.68 4.84 26.59
C ARG A 167 33.53 3.96 27.07
N ASN A 168 33.78 3.03 27.98
CA ASN A 168 32.73 2.17 28.55
C ASN A 168 31.67 3.00 29.29
N LYS A 169 32.08 4.05 30.01
CA LYS A 169 31.14 4.93 30.72
C LYS A 169 30.33 5.83 29.80
N LEU A 170 30.93 6.31 28.71
CA LEU A 170 30.22 7.02 27.64
C LEU A 170 29.21 6.11 26.95
N GLN A 171 29.60 4.88 26.63
CA GLN A 171 28.70 3.90 26.05
C GLN A 171 27.49 3.63 26.97
N GLU A 172 27.69 3.55 28.29
CA GLU A 172 26.60 3.43 29.26
C GLU A 172 25.65 4.65 29.23
N ILE A 173 26.17 5.86 29.05
CA ILE A 173 25.37 7.09 28.90
C ILE A 173 24.63 7.11 27.55
N GLU A 174 25.30 6.72 26.46
CA GLU A 174 24.74 6.60 25.12
C GLU A 174 23.54 5.65 25.10
N ASN A 175 23.72 4.46 25.68
CA ASN A 175 22.69 3.42 25.77
C ASN A 175 21.47 3.87 26.59
N ILE A 176 21.59 4.91 27.42
CA ILE A 176 20.48 5.47 28.19
C ILE A 176 19.79 6.62 27.43
N LEU A 177 20.55 7.41 26.69
CA LEU A 177 20.06 8.59 25.98
C LEU A 177 19.42 8.26 24.63
N ASN A 178 20.01 7.35 23.88
CA ASN A 178 19.55 6.96 22.56
C ASN A 178 19.65 5.44 22.37
N PRO A 179 18.94 4.65 23.21
CA PRO A 179 18.88 3.22 23.00
C PRO A 179 18.26 2.92 21.64
N GLU A 180 18.92 2.04 20.88
CA GLU A 180 18.32 1.46 19.68
C GLU A 180 17.04 0.71 20.08
N GLN A 181 15.94 1.03 19.42
CA GLN A 181 14.67 0.38 19.72
C GLN A 181 14.66 -1.03 19.12
N PRO A 182 14.36 -2.07 19.93
CA PRO A 182 14.39 -3.44 19.43
C PRO A 182 13.33 -3.69 18.36
N GLN A 183 13.75 -4.37 17.30
CA GLN A 183 12.92 -4.80 16.16
C GLN A 183 12.71 -6.31 16.20
N GLN A 184 11.55 -6.76 15.71
CA GLN A 184 11.29 -8.18 15.59
C GLN A 184 12.25 -8.75 14.53
N PRO A 185 12.98 -9.83 14.83
CA PRO A 185 13.88 -10.42 13.85
C PRO A 185 13.07 -11.03 12.70
N LEU A 186 13.67 -11.07 11.52
CA LEU A 186 13.06 -11.72 10.36
C LEU A 186 12.81 -13.22 10.64
N GLY A 187 11.54 -13.62 10.63
CA GLY A 187 11.12 -15.01 10.77
C GLY A 187 11.27 -15.82 9.48
N THR A 188 10.17 -16.45 9.06
CA THR A 188 10.06 -17.06 7.73
C THR A 188 10.14 -15.98 6.66
N LEU A 189 10.66 -16.33 5.47
CA LEU A 189 10.70 -15.37 4.36
C LEU A 189 9.27 -14.99 3.95
N PRO A 190 8.91 -13.70 3.93
CA PRO A 190 7.56 -13.24 3.61
C PRO A 190 7.11 -13.61 2.20
N HIS A 191 7.96 -13.37 1.19
CA HIS A 191 7.70 -13.80 -0.18
C HIS A 191 8.22 -15.23 -0.40
N ASN A 192 7.33 -16.22 -0.40
CA ASN A 192 7.73 -17.62 -0.29
C ASN A 192 7.09 -18.56 -1.32
N ASN A 193 7.84 -19.58 -1.74
CA ASN A 193 7.34 -20.68 -2.54
C ASN A 193 7.03 -21.87 -1.63
N ALA A 194 5.77 -22.02 -1.25
CA ALA A 194 5.33 -23.11 -0.39
C ALA A 194 5.19 -24.46 -1.11
N SER A 195 5.63 -24.61 -2.37
CA SER A 195 5.47 -25.85 -3.14
C SER A 195 5.96 -27.09 -2.37
N LEU A 196 5.00 -27.89 -1.91
CA LEU A 196 5.23 -29.07 -1.08
C LEU A 196 5.45 -30.33 -1.91
N THR A 197 6.03 -31.34 -1.26
CA THR A 197 5.83 -32.73 -1.68
C THR A 197 4.48 -33.19 -1.14
N PRO A 198 3.53 -33.62 -1.99
CA PRO A 198 2.19 -33.93 -1.53
C PRO A 198 2.14 -35.16 -0.60
N PRO A 199 1.19 -35.17 0.36
CA PRO A 199 0.82 -36.39 1.09
C PRO A 199 0.41 -37.51 0.14
N LYS A 200 0.60 -38.77 0.53
CA LYS A 200 -0.10 -39.87 -0.15
C LYS A 200 -1.57 -39.91 0.28
N PRO A 201 -2.53 -40.14 -0.64
CA PRO A 201 -3.93 -40.39 -0.29
C PRO A 201 -4.05 -41.64 0.60
N ALA A 202 -4.86 -41.57 1.65
CA ALA A 202 -5.05 -42.71 2.57
C ALA A 202 -6.05 -43.73 2.00
N ILE A 203 -5.56 -44.91 1.57
CA ILE A 203 -6.39 -45.98 1.02
C ILE A 203 -6.57 -47.09 2.08
N GLY A 204 -7.82 -47.39 2.46
CA GLY A 204 -8.14 -48.49 3.39
C GLY A 204 -7.77 -48.19 4.86
N ASN A 205 -7.38 -49.22 5.63
CA ASN A 205 -7.01 -49.10 7.05
C ASN A 205 -5.66 -48.39 7.30
N GLU A 206 -4.93 -47.99 6.24
CA GLU A 206 -3.65 -47.25 6.34
C GLU A 206 -3.82 -45.78 6.75
N ALA A 207 -5.05 -45.27 6.82
CA ALA A 207 -5.38 -43.94 7.36
C ALA A 207 -4.88 -43.71 8.81
N ALA A 208 -4.53 -44.78 9.54
CA ALA A 208 -4.01 -44.71 10.91
C ALA A 208 -2.48 -44.55 11.01
N ALA A 209 -1.70 -44.75 9.93
CA ALA A 209 -0.25 -44.91 10.01
C ALA A 209 0.60 -43.75 9.44
N SER A 210 0.01 -42.80 8.71
CA SER A 210 0.76 -41.80 7.93
C SER A 210 1.17 -40.53 8.68
N GLY A 211 1.16 -40.51 10.02
CA GLY A 211 1.80 -39.45 10.83
C GLY A 211 1.24 -38.03 10.66
N TYR A 212 0.23 -37.82 9.81
CA TYR A 212 -0.63 -36.65 9.88
C TYR A 212 -1.28 -36.68 11.25
N SER A 213 -1.25 -35.55 11.97
CA SER A 213 -2.09 -35.35 13.14
C SER A 213 -3.55 -35.41 12.68
N VAL A 214 -4.07 -36.63 12.56
CA VAL A 214 -5.48 -36.93 12.53
C VAL A 214 -5.98 -36.47 13.89
N ALA A 215 -6.36 -35.20 13.96
CA ALA A 215 -7.24 -34.72 15.00
C ALA A 215 -8.54 -35.53 14.83
N GLN A 216 -8.55 -36.65 15.56
CA GLN A 216 -9.65 -37.51 15.93
C GLN A 216 -10.43 -38.17 14.79
N GLN A 217 -10.50 -39.49 14.90
CA GLN A 217 -11.57 -40.35 14.42
C GLN A 217 -12.96 -39.68 14.57
N GLU A 218 -13.39 -38.90 13.59
CA GLU A 218 -14.81 -38.88 13.23
C GLU A 218 -15.02 -40.05 12.27
N SER A 219 -15.92 -40.95 12.69
CA SER A 219 -16.25 -42.24 12.09
C SER A 219 -16.11 -42.33 10.57
N LEU A 220 -15.50 -43.44 10.12
CA LEU A 220 -15.72 -44.06 8.81
C LEU A 220 -17.15 -43.79 8.31
N ALA A 221 -17.27 -42.98 7.25
CA ALA A 221 -18.51 -42.60 6.58
C ALA A 221 -19.65 -42.12 7.50
N ASN A 222 -19.86 -40.80 7.62
CA ASN A 222 -21.20 -40.28 7.95
C ASN A 222 -22.18 -40.80 6.88
N VAL A 223 -22.92 -41.86 7.20
CA VAL A 223 -23.93 -42.45 6.31
C VAL A 223 -25.14 -41.54 6.34
N LEU A 224 -25.10 -40.50 5.51
CA LEU A 224 -26.27 -39.65 5.27
C LEU A 224 -27.42 -40.51 4.67
N PRO A 225 -28.68 -40.21 5.03
CA PRO A 225 -29.82 -40.96 4.56
C PRO A 225 -29.95 -40.91 3.03
N LYS A 226 -30.63 -41.92 2.46
CA LYS A 226 -30.93 -41.98 1.02
C LYS A 226 -31.98 -40.94 0.62
N THR A 227 -32.83 -40.53 1.55
CA THR A 227 -33.78 -39.43 1.37
C THR A 227 -33.17 -38.11 1.86
N PRO A 228 -33.46 -36.98 1.22
CA PRO A 228 -33.04 -35.67 1.70
C PRO A 228 -33.50 -35.34 3.12
N VAL A 229 -32.70 -34.53 3.81
CA VAL A 229 -33.00 -33.90 5.09
C VAL A 229 -32.92 -32.38 4.97
N ASP A 230 -33.44 -31.63 5.95
CA ASP A 230 -33.44 -30.16 5.92
C ASP A 230 -32.03 -29.56 5.77
N ALA A 231 -31.02 -30.22 6.36
CA ALA A 231 -29.62 -29.83 6.21
C ALA A 231 -29.08 -29.92 4.77
N ASP A 232 -29.73 -30.68 3.87
CA ASP A 232 -29.39 -30.70 2.44
C ASP A 232 -29.86 -29.45 1.71
N LEU A 233 -30.67 -28.59 2.36
CA LEU A 233 -31.18 -27.31 1.84
C LEU A 233 -30.67 -26.08 2.60
N ALA A 234 -30.05 -26.27 3.77
CA ALA A 234 -29.61 -25.18 4.63
C ALA A 234 -28.39 -24.40 4.08
N GLU A 235 -28.32 -23.11 4.42
CA GLU A 235 -27.11 -22.30 4.22
C GLU A 235 -26.00 -22.71 5.20
N THR A 236 -24.75 -22.64 4.74
CA THR A 236 -23.54 -22.76 5.57
C THR A 236 -22.66 -21.53 5.37
N ALA A 237 -21.53 -21.46 6.08
CA ALA A 237 -20.53 -20.40 5.84
C ALA A 237 -20.04 -20.41 4.37
N GLU A 238 -19.87 -21.59 3.79
CA GLU A 238 -19.37 -21.80 2.43
C GLU A 238 -20.44 -21.66 1.35
N THR A 239 -21.73 -21.83 1.68
CA THR A 239 -22.85 -21.83 0.71
C THR A 239 -23.87 -20.70 0.92
N LYS A 240 -23.45 -19.55 1.43
CA LYS A 240 -24.34 -18.40 1.65
C LYS A 240 -25.09 -18.00 0.37
N PHE A 241 -26.38 -17.70 0.49
CA PHE A 241 -27.24 -17.30 -0.64
C PHE A 241 -27.18 -15.78 -0.86
N THR A 242 -26.02 -15.27 -1.31
CA THR A 242 -25.89 -13.83 -1.65
C THR A 242 -26.81 -13.45 -2.80
N GLN A 243 -27.12 -12.16 -2.95
CA GLN A 243 -28.06 -11.70 -3.96
C GLN A 243 -27.58 -12.03 -5.39
N GLU A 244 -26.27 -12.01 -5.63
CA GLU A 244 -25.66 -12.36 -6.91
C GLU A 244 -25.85 -13.85 -7.23
N ILE A 245 -25.65 -14.73 -6.25
CA ILE A 245 -25.86 -16.17 -6.42
C ILE A 245 -27.34 -16.47 -6.69
N LYS A 246 -28.25 -15.78 -5.99
CA LYS A 246 -29.70 -15.88 -6.22
C LYS A 246 -30.05 -15.46 -7.65
N ASN A 247 -29.62 -14.27 -8.05
CA ASN A 247 -29.85 -13.72 -9.39
C ASN A 247 -29.29 -14.64 -10.49
N LEU A 248 -28.07 -15.17 -10.29
CA LEU A 248 -27.45 -16.12 -11.21
C LEU A 248 -28.28 -17.41 -11.32
N ALA A 249 -28.64 -18.02 -10.19
CA ALA A 249 -29.46 -19.23 -10.16
C ALA A 249 -30.84 -19.00 -10.83
N ASP A 250 -31.47 -17.84 -10.58
CA ASP A 250 -32.72 -17.40 -11.22
C ASP A 250 -32.57 -17.29 -12.74
N SER A 251 -31.47 -16.71 -13.22
CA SER A 251 -31.19 -16.58 -14.66
C SER A 251 -30.97 -17.92 -15.37
N LEU A 252 -30.31 -18.87 -14.69
CA LEU A 252 -29.97 -20.18 -15.24
C LEU A 252 -31.17 -21.13 -15.24
N LYS A 253 -32.14 -20.96 -14.33
CA LYS A 253 -33.42 -21.68 -14.21
C LYS A 253 -33.33 -23.18 -13.86
N THR A 254 -32.40 -23.93 -14.45
CA THR A 254 -32.36 -25.41 -14.33
C THR A 254 -31.05 -25.92 -13.71
N PRO A 255 -31.07 -27.10 -13.06
CA PRO A 255 -29.87 -27.70 -12.45
C PRO A 255 -28.76 -27.99 -13.46
N VAL A 256 -29.15 -28.39 -14.69
CA VAL A 256 -28.23 -28.62 -15.80
C VAL A 256 -27.47 -27.34 -16.12
N ARG A 257 -28.17 -26.20 -16.25
CA ARG A 257 -27.55 -24.91 -16.58
C ARG A 257 -26.69 -24.38 -15.43
N MET A 258 -27.07 -24.63 -14.17
CA MET A 258 -26.24 -24.30 -13.01
C MET A 258 -24.94 -25.10 -13.02
N TYR A 259 -25.02 -26.42 -13.25
CA TYR A 259 -23.83 -27.27 -13.37
C TYR A 259 -22.95 -26.86 -14.56
N GLU A 260 -23.52 -26.67 -15.74
CA GLU A 260 -22.81 -26.19 -16.94
C GLU A 260 -22.16 -24.83 -16.71
N PHE A 261 -22.82 -23.92 -15.99
CA PHE A 261 -22.25 -22.61 -15.67
C PHE A 261 -20.95 -22.75 -14.86
N VAL A 262 -21.00 -23.48 -13.73
CA VAL A 262 -19.80 -23.64 -12.89
C VAL A 262 -18.69 -24.37 -13.66
N LYS A 263 -19.05 -25.44 -14.38
CA LYS A 263 -18.08 -26.22 -15.16
C LYS A 263 -17.37 -25.40 -16.23
N ASN A 264 -18.11 -24.55 -16.94
CA ASN A 264 -17.62 -23.86 -18.14
C ASN A 264 -17.05 -22.46 -17.87
N ASN A 265 -17.35 -21.82 -16.75
CA ASN A 265 -17.00 -20.41 -16.49
C ASN A 265 -16.07 -20.21 -15.28
N ILE A 266 -15.88 -21.23 -14.44
CA ILE A 266 -15.06 -21.13 -13.23
C ILE A 266 -13.76 -21.88 -13.44
N ASP A 267 -12.61 -21.23 -13.31
CA ASP A 267 -11.31 -21.87 -13.48
C ASP A 267 -10.94 -22.75 -12.25
N PHE A 268 -10.09 -23.75 -12.47
CA PHE A 268 -9.65 -24.65 -11.41
C PHE A 268 -8.30 -24.20 -10.83
N GLU A 269 -8.25 -24.08 -9.50
CA GLU A 269 -7.04 -23.74 -8.76
C GLU A 269 -6.72 -24.84 -7.74
N PRO A 270 -5.58 -25.55 -7.83
CA PRO A 270 -5.27 -26.68 -6.96
C PRO A 270 -4.71 -26.25 -5.59
N TYR A 271 -5.59 -25.87 -4.65
CA TYR A 271 -5.28 -25.77 -3.22
C TYR A 271 -6.18 -26.71 -2.41
N TYR A 272 -5.76 -27.07 -1.19
CA TYR A 272 -6.47 -28.05 -0.37
C TYR A 272 -7.44 -27.41 0.62
N GLY A 273 -8.67 -27.92 0.68
CA GLY A 273 -9.72 -27.47 1.61
C GLY A 273 -10.49 -26.22 1.14
N SER A 274 -11.53 -25.85 1.86
CA SER A 274 -12.32 -24.66 1.53
C SER A 274 -11.63 -23.37 1.97
N ARG A 275 -11.62 -22.38 1.08
CA ARG A 275 -11.00 -21.07 1.31
C ARG A 275 -11.94 -19.92 0.97
N LYS A 276 -12.55 -19.95 -0.22
CA LYS A 276 -13.29 -18.83 -0.82
C LYS A 276 -14.81 -18.98 -0.69
N GLY A 277 -15.29 -20.23 -0.58
CA GLY A 277 -16.71 -20.55 -0.58
C GLY A 277 -17.39 -20.13 -1.90
N ALA A 278 -18.73 -20.19 -1.92
CA ALA A 278 -19.53 -19.88 -3.10
C ALA A 278 -19.32 -18.43 -3.60
N THR A 279 -19.28 -17.46 -2.68
CA THR A 279 -19.15 -16.04 -2.99
C THR A 279 -17.81 -15.72 -3.64
N GLY A 280 -16.69 -16.09 -3.01
CA GLY A 280 -15.38 -15.83 -3.57
C GLY A 280 -15.15 -16.57 -4.88
N THR A 281 -15.63 -17.81 -5.00
CA THR A 281 -15.56 -18.57 -6.26
C THR A 281 -16.27 -17.87 -7.42
N LEU A 282 -17.47 -17.34 -7.17
CA LEU A 282 -18.23 -16.62 -8.19
C LEU A 282 -17.58 -15.30 -8.56
N ASN A 283 -17.07 -14.54 -7.58
CA ASN A 283 -16.44 -13.24 -7.82
C ASN A 283 -15.12 -13.37 -8.57
N GLN A 284 -14.31 -14.35 -8.18
CA GLN A 284 -13.02 -14.60 -8.79
C GLN A 284 -13.12 -15.40 -10.09
N LEU A 285 -14.27 -16.02 -10.37
CA LEU A 285 -14.43 -16.99 -11.44
C LEU A 285 -13.37 -18.11 -11.39
N ALA A 286 -12.93 -18.47 -10.19
CA ALA A 286 -11.93 -19.51 -9.97
C ALA A 286 -11.98 -20.08 -8.55
N GLY A 287 -11.73 -21.38 -8.41
CA GLY A 287 -11.64 -22.05 -7.11
C GLY A 287 -11.23 -23.51 -7.23
N ASN A 288 -10.94 -24.15 -6.10
CA ASN A 288 -10.68 -25.59 -6.06
C ASN A 288 -11.98 -26.41 -6.14
N ASP A 289 -11.87 -27.71 -5.87
CA ASP A 289 -12.99 -28.65 -5.81
C ASP A 289 -14.01 -28.32 -4.71
N TYR A 290 -13.56 -27.99 -3.49
CA TYR A 290 -14.44 -27.57 -2.38
C TYR A 290 -15.23 -26.30 -2.72
N ASP A 291 -14.55 -25.29 -3.26
CA ASP A 291 -15.10 -23.96 -3.49
C ASP A 291 -16.04 -23.96 -4.71
N GLN A 292 -15.70 -24.69 -5.79
CA GLN A 292 -16.63 -24.92 -6.92
C GLN A 292 -17.84 -25.76 -6.54
N ALA A 293 -17.67 -26.80 -5.71
CA ALA A 293 -18.79 -27.57 -5.17
C ALA A 293 -19.71 -26.69 -4.33
N SER A 294 -19.15 -25.79 -3.53
CA SER A 294 -19.90 -24.84 -2.69
C SER A 294 -20.75 -23.87 -3.51
N LEU A 295 -20.21 -23.33 -4.62
CA LEU A 295 -20.98 -22.48 -5.54
C LEU A 295 -22.16 -23.23 -6.17
N LEU A 296 -21.93 -24.47 -6.64
CA LEU A 296 -22.99 -25.28 -7.22
C LEU A 296 -24.08 -25.62 -6.18
N ILE A 297 -23.68 -26.06 -4.98
CA ILE A 297 -24.60 -26.36 -3.87
C ILE A 297 -25.39 -25.12 -3.48
N ALA A 298 -24.77 -23.95 -3.36
CA ALA A 298 -25.47 -22.71 -3.02
C ALA A 298 -26.62 -22.39 -4.00
N MET A 299 -26.36 -22.51 -5.31
CA MET A 299 -27.39 -22.30 -6.33
C MET A 299 -28.50 -23.37 -6.27
N LEU A 300 -28.15 -24.64 -6.08
CA LEU A 300 -29.11 -25.74 -6.02
C LEU A 300 -30.01 -25.65 -4.78
N ARG A 301 -29.43 -25.41 -3.60
CA ARG A 301 -30.17 -25.28 -2.34
C ARG A 301 -31.11 -24.09 -2.36
N TYR A 302 -30.67 -22.94 -2.87
CA TYR A 302 -31.55 -21.77 -3.08
C TYR A 302 -32.76 -22.12 -3.96
N LYS A 303 -32.58 -23.02 -4.93
CA LYS A 303 -33.65 -23.52 -5.82
C LYS A 303 -34.48 -24.66 -5.24
N GLY A 304 -34.34 -24.95 -3.95
CA GLY A 304 -35.08 -26.02 -3.27
C GLY A 304 -34.64 -27.41 -3.71
N ILE A 305 -33.40 -27.56 -4.21
CA ILE A 305 -32.84 -28.83 -4.64
C ILE A 305 -31.86 -29.29 -3.57
N PRO A 306 -32.19 -30.37 -2.83
CA PRO A 306 -31.30 -30.93 -1.83
C PRO A 306 -29.96 -31.31 -2.46
N SER A 307 -28.88 -30.84 -1.85
CA SER A 307 -27.52 -31.08 -2.34
C SER A 307 -26.50 -31.16 -1.21
N ARG A 308 -25.48 -31.99 -1.40
CA ARG A 308 -24.48 -32.32 -0.37
C ARG A 308 -23.10 -32.59 -0.96
N TYR A 309 -22.07 -32.48 -0.14
CA TYR A 309 -20.68 -32.75 -0.52
C TYR A 309 -20.39 -34.24 -0.42
N VAL A 310 -19.54 -34.72 -1.32
CA VAL A 310 -18.92 -36.04 -1.25
C VAL A 310 -17.42 -35.89 -1.40
N LYS A 311 -16.67 -36.40 -0.43
CA LYS A 311 -15.21 -36.47 -0.45
C LYS A 311 -14.77 -37.90 -0.76
N GLY A 312 -13.81 -38.08 -1.65
CA GLY A 312 -13.30 -39.40 -2.00
C GLY A 312 -11.89 -39.36 -2.59
N ILE A 313 -11.35 -40.53 -2.88
CA ILE A 313 -10.10 -40.68 -3.65
C ILE A 313 -10.48 -41.06 -5.08
N VAL A 314 -9.93 -40.34 -6.04
CA VAL A 314 -10.20 -40.51 -7.47
C VAL A 314 -8.92 -40.88 -8.21
N GLU A 315 -9.06 -41.59 -9.32
CA GLU A 315 -7.96 -41.96 -10.22
C GLU A 315 -8.24 -41.40 -11.62
N VAL A 316 -7.33 -40.57 -12.12
CA VAL A 316 -7.45 -39.89 -13.42
C VAL A 316 -6.25 -40.25 -14.30
N PRO A 317 -6.47 -40.64 -15.57
CA PRO A 317 -5.37 -40.86 -16.53
C PRO A 317 -4.45 -39.65 -16.66
N VAL A 318 -3.15 -39.88 -16.69
CA VAL A 318 -2.14 -38.81 -16.60
C VAL A 318 -2.28 -37.74 -17.68
N GLU A 319 -2.69 -38.12 -18.90
CA GLU A 319 -2.86 -37.15 -20.00
C GLU A 319 -4.02 -36.18 -19.75
N LYS A 320 -5.09 -36.63 -19.10
CA LYS A 320 -6.17 -35.74 -18.67
C LYS A 320 -5.71 -34.80 -17.56
N VAL A 321 -4.85 -35.27 -16.65
CA VAL A 321 -4.27 -34.46 -15.56
C VAL A 321 -3.29 -33.42 -16.10
N LYS A 322 -2.44 -33.79 -17.07
CA LYS A 322 -1.57 -32.85 -17.79
C LYS A 322 -2.38 -31.75 -18.46
N ASN A 323 -3.47 -32.12 -19.14
CA ASN A 323 -4.35 -31.13 -19.76
C ASN A 323 -5.04 -30.22 -18.72
N TRP A 324 -5.54 -30.80 -17.62
CA TRP A 324 -6.22 -30.08 -16.54
C TRP A 324 -5.28 -29.08 -15.84
N THR A 325 -4.07 -29.52 -15.48
CA THR A 325 -3.04 -28.68 -14.84
C THR A 325 -2.28 -27.78 -15.82
N GLY A 326 -2.36 -28.05 -17.12
CA GLY A 326 -1.54 -27.41 -18.16
C GLY A 326 -0.07 -27.80 -18.15
N ALA A 327 0.30 -28.83 -17.39
CA ALA A 327 1.66 -29.34 -17.36
C ALA A 327 2.02 -30.05 -18.67
N GLN A 328 3.27 -29.88 -19.09
CA GLN A 328 3.82 -30.52 -20.28
C GLN A 328 4.40 -31.91 -19.99
N THR A 329 4.73 -32.21 -18.73
CA THR A 329 5.21 -33.52 -18.27
C THR A 329 4.29 -34.12 -17.20
N ALA A 330 4.35 -35.44 -17.03
CA ALA A 330 3.55 -36.16 -16.03
C ALA A 330 3.92 -35.74 -14.60
N GLU A 331 5.22 -35.59 -14.33
CA GLU A 331 5.76 -35.22 -13.02
C GLU A 331 5.32 -33.80 -12.64
N ALA A 332 5.39 -32.86 -13.59
CA ALA A 332 4.91 -31.51 -13.38
C ALA A 332 3.39 -31.50 -13.12
N ALA A 333 2.61 -32.35 -13.78
CA ALA A 333 1.16 -32.45 -13.55
C ALA A 333 0.83 -32.92 -12.12
N VAL A 334 1.54 -33.95 -11.64
CA VAL A 334 1.42 -34.44 -10.26
C VAL A 334 1.83 -33.35 -9.26
N LYS A 335 2.96 -32.66 -9.51
CA LYS A 335 3.45 -31.58 -8.63
C LYS A 335 2.49 -30.39 -8.59
N VAL A 336 1.93 -29.95 -9.72
CA VAL A 336 0.95 -28.84 -9.76
C VAL A 336 -0.26 -29.16 -8.88
N LEU A 337 -0.86 -30.35 -9.01
CA LEU A 337 -2.00 -30.75 -8.17
C LEU A 337 -1.64 -30.81 -6.68
N GLY A 338 -0.50 -31.40 -6.35
CA GLY A 338 -0.13 -31.68 -4.96
C GLY A 338 0.56 -30.55 -4.21
N SER A 339 1.07 -29.53 -4.92
CA SER A 339 1.99 -28.53 -4.35
C SER A 339 1.44 -27.71 -3.19
N LEU A 340 0.12 -27.61 -3.07
CA LEU A 340 -0.57 -26.88 -2.00
C LEU A 340 -1.34 -27.82 -1.06
N GLY A 341 -0.85 -29.04 -0.89
CA GLY A 341 -1.26 -29.95 0.19
C GLY A 341 -2.35 -30.94 -0.19
N ILE A 342 -2.85 -30.94 -1.42
CA ILE A 342 -3.82 -31.97 -1.87
C ILE A 342 -3.12 -33.33 -1.82
N PRO A 343 -3.62 -34.30 -1.03
CA PRO A 343 -3.06 -35.64 -1.02
C PRO A 343 -3.09 -36.23 -2.44
N THR A 344 -1.91 -36.52 -2.99
CA THR A 344 -1.70 -36.86 -4.40
C THR A 344 -0.57 -37.88 -4.54
N GLU A 345 -0.77 -38.93 -5.33
CA GLU A 345 0.25 -39.90 -5.71
C GLU A 345 0.21 -40.27 -7.20
N SER A 346 1.37 -40.63 -7.76
CA SER A 346 1.46 -41.16 -9.12
C SER A 346 1.21 -42.67 -9.16
N VAL A 347 0.43 -43.12 -10.14
CA VAL A 347 0.25 -44.54 -10.46
C VAL A 347 1.21 -44.90 -11.58
N VAL A 348 2.19 -45.74 -11.29
CA VAL A 348 3.25 -46.14 -12.22
C VAL A 348 2.98 -47.54 -12.78
N SER A 349 3.06 -47.68 -14.10
CA SER A 349 2.99 -48.97 -14.80
C SER A 349 4.02 -48.99 -15.92
N GLY A 350 4.80 -50.07 -16.04
CA GLY A 350 5.86 -50.19 -17.05
C GLY A 350 6.94 -49.09 -16.98
N GLY A 351 7.19 -48.54 -15.78
CA GLY A 351 8.16 -47.46 -15.57
C GLY A 351 7.68 -46.04 -15.93
N ALA A 352 6.44 -45.89 -16.40
CA ALA A 352 5.83 -44.59 -16.71
C ALA A 352 4.65 -44.28 -15.78
N ILE A 353 4.44 -43.00 -15.47
CA ILE A 353 3.23 -42.54 -14.77
C ILE A 353 2.06 -42.67 -15.74
N VAL A 354 1.08 -43.51 -15.43
CA VAL A 354 -0.10 -43.77 -16.29
C VAL A 354 -1.37 -43.09 -15.78
N ALA A 355 -1.46 -42.86 -14.48
CA ALA A 355 -2.56 -42.17 -13.83
C ALA A 355 -2.08 -41.43 -12.58
N VAL A 356 -2.94 -40.58 -12.03
CA VAL A 356 -2.72 -39.87 -10.77
C VAL A 356 -3.90 -40.16 -9.86
N ARG A 357 -3.61 -40.49 -8.59
CA ARG A 357 -4.61 -40.63 -7.53
C ARG A 357 -4.54 -39.47 -6.58
N PHE A 358 -5.69 -38.91 -6.21
CA PHE A 358 -5.74 -37.79 -5.29
C PHE A 358 -7.07 -37.72 -4.54
N GLU A 359 -7.07 -37.03 -3.40
CA GLU A 359 -8.32 -36.67 -2.71
C GLU A 359 -9.06 -35.57 -3.46
N HIS A 360 -10.39 -35.70 -3.55
CA HIS A 360 -11.23 -34.83 -4.36
C HIS A 360 -12.65 -34.73 -3.80
N VAL A 361 -13.29 -33.57 -4.00
CA VAL A 361 -14.66 -33.27 -3.57
C VAL A 361 -15.58 -33.00 -4.77
N TRP A 362 -16.78 -33.56 -4.71
CA TRP A 362 -17.85 -33.33 -5.69
C TRP A 362 -19.22 -33.19 -5.00
N VAL A 363 -20.26 -32.93 -5.80
CA VAL A 363 -21.63 -32.68 -5.33
C VAL A 363 -22.51 -33.90 -5.59
N GLU A 364 -23.39 -34.25 -4.65
CA GLU A 364 -24.59 -35.04 -4.93
C GLU A 364 -25.81 -34.12 -4.91
N ALA A 365 -26.61 -34.14 -5.98
CA ALA A 365 -27.84 -33.35 -6.10
C ALA A 365 -29.07 -34.25 -6.24
N TYR A 366 -30.13 -33.98 -5.50
CA TYR A 366 -31.36 -34.80 -5.50
C TYR A 366 -32.36 -34.29 -6.54
N VAL A 367 -32.35 -34.89 -7.74
CA VAL A 367 -33.07 -34.39 -8.92
C VAL A 367 -33.98 -35.47 -9.55
N PRO A 368 -35.05 -35.09 -10.27
CA PRO A 368 -35.91 -36.04 -10.97
C PRO A 368 -35.17 -36.82 -12.06
N TYR A 369 -35.46 -38.11 -12.17
CA TYR A 369 -34.87 -39.04 -13.16
C TYR A 369 -35.66 -39.10 -14.49
N ASP A 370 -36.48 -38.08 -14.77
CA ASP A 370 -37.52 -38.12 -15.83
C ASP A 370 -36.99 -38.10 -17.26
N TYR A 371 -35.81 -37.51 -17.44
CA TYR A 371 -35.29 -37.13 -18.75
C TYR A 371 -34.22 -38.09 -19.28
N TYR A 372 -33.80 -39.12 -18.54
CA TYR A 372 -32.74 -40.02 -18.98
C TYR A 372 -33.21 -41.08 -19.98
N ARG A 373 -32.43 -41.29 -21.04
CA ARG A 373 -32.71 -42.32 -22.05
C ARG A 373 -32.64 -43.71 -21.39
N GLY A 374 -33.76 -44.44 -21.37
CA GLY A 374 -33.87 -45.72 -20.68
C GLY A 374 -34.31 -45.63 -19.22
N ALA A 375 -34.89 -44.50 -18.77
CA ALA A 375 -35.35 -44.30 -17.39
C ALA A 375 -36.30 -45.39 -16.84
N GLY A 376 -36.97 -46.15 -17.72
CA GLY A 376 -37.72 -47.35 -17.34
C GLY A 376 -38.67 -47.12 -16.16
N ALA A 377 -38.60 -47.98 -15.14
CA ALA A 377 -39.41 -47.91 -13.93
C ALA A 377 -39.03 -46.79 -12.94
N MET A 378 -37.90 -46.11 -13.15
CA MET A 378 -37.40 -45.02 -12.29
C MET A 378 -37.88 -43.63 -12.75
N LYS A 379 -38.58 -43.54 -13.88
CA LYS A 379 -39.18 -42.30 -14.39
C LYS A 379 -40.16 -41.75 -13.35
N GLY A 380 -40.03 -40.48 -12.98
CA GLY A 380 -40.79 -39.81 -11.90
C GLY A 380 -40.07 -39.80 -10.55
N GLN A 381 -39.09 -40.67 -10.33
CA GLN A 381 -38.39 -40.77 -9.04
C GLN A 381 -37.22 -39.79 -8.96
N LYS A 382 -37.02 -39.18 -7.79
CA LYS A 382 -35.83 -38.36 -7.53
C LYS A 382 -34.69 -39.24 -7.00
N VAL A 383 -33.50 -39.01 -7.51
CA VAL A 383 -32.28 -39.74 -7.13
C VAL A 383 -31.14 -38.77 -6.87
N TRP A 384 -30.17 -39.21 -6.07
CA TRP A 384 -28.91 -38.49 -5.90
C TRP A 384 -28.04 -38.69 -7.13
N VAL A 385 -27.74 -37.59 -7.82
CA VAL A 385 -26.89 -37.56 -9.02
C VAL A 385 -25.53 -36.95 -8.65
N PRO A 386 -24.40 -37.64 -8.90
CA PRO A 386 -23.08 -37.11 -8.63
C PRO A 386 -22.64 -36.14 -9.74
N LEU A 387 -22.18 -34.95 -9.35
CA LEU A 387 -21.83 -33.84 -10.24
C LEU A 387 -20.46 -33.27 -9.83
N ASP A 388 -19.52 -33.25 -10.77
CA ASP A 388 -18.20 -32.64 -10.56
C ASP A 388 -18.03 -31.37 -11.40
N PRO A 389 -18.13 -30.18 -10.78
CA PRO A 389 -17.97 -28.93 -11.51
C PRO A 389 -16.50 -28.56 -11.77
N SER A 390 -15.55 -29.14 -11.03
CA SER A 390 -14.14 -28.74 -11.00
C SER A 390 -13.26 -29.41 -12.06
N PHE A 391 -13.54 -30.69 -12.38
CA PHE A 391 -12.81 -31.41 -13.40
C PHE A 391 -13.21 -30.91 -14.78
N LYS A 392 -12.23 -30.39 -15.52
CA LYS A 392 -12.42 -29.84 -16.87
C LYS A 392 -11.18 -30.05 -17.74
N GLN A 393 -11.34 -29.84 -19.04
CA GLN A 393 -10.24 -29.92 -20.01
C GLN A 393 -10.08 -28.57 -20.69
N TYR A 394 -8.85 -28.23 -21.04
CA TYR A 394 -8.49 -26.94 -21.62
C TYR A 394 -7.99 -27.09 -23.05
N SER A 395 -8.25 -26.07 -23.87
CA SER A 395 -7.48 -25.80 -25.07
C SER A 395 -6.36 -24.82 -24.74
N VAL A 396 -5.19 -25.05 -25.33
CA VAL A 396 -4.06 -24.12 -25.23
C VAL A 396 -4.18 -23.15 -26.40
N GLU A 397 -4.17 -21.85 -26.10
CA GLU A 397 -4.03 -20.80 -27.11
C GLU A 397 -2.58 -20.30 -27.07
N SER A 398 -1.96 -20.19 -28.25
CA SER A 398 -0.62 -19.64 -28.40
C SER A 398 -0.71 -18.11 -28.44
N GLY A 399 0.10 -17.45 -27.61
CA GLY A 399 0.25 -15.99 -27.65
C GLY A 399 1.07 -15.49 -28.83
N LEU A 400 1.23 -14.17 -28.91
CA LEU A 400 2.12 -13.50 -29.85
C LEU A 400 3.57 -13.89 -29.59
N ASP A 401 4.30 -14.19 -30.67
CA ASP A 401 5.75 -14.30 -30.62
C ASP A 401 6.36 -12.89 -30.62
N ILE A 402 6.60 -12.38 -29.42
CA ILE A 402 7.13 -11.03 -29.18
C ILE A 402 8.43 -10.78 -29.97
N LYS A 403 9.27 -11.80 -30.18
CA LYS A 403 10.52 -11.65 -30.93
C LYS A 403 10.26 -11.46 -32.41
N ALA A 404 9.36 -12.27 -32.94
CA ALA A 404 8.94 -12.14 -34.33
C ALA A 404 8.27 -10.78 -34.58
N VAL A 405 7.50 -10.28 -33.61
CA VAL A 405 6.82 -8.98 -33.68
C VAL A 405 7.80 -7.81 -33.60
N THR A 406 8.66 -7.79 -32.58
CA THR A 406 9.56 -6.65 -32.30
C THR A 406 10.83 -6.67 -33.14
N LYS A 407 11.15 -7.82 -33.77
CA LYS A 407 12.40 -8.08 -34.52
C LYS A 407 13.67 -7.80 -33.71
N VAL A 408 13.56 -7.77 -32.39
CA VAL A 408 14.69 -7.52 -31.49
C VAL A 408 15.57 -8.76 -31.43
N THR A 409 16.89 -8.57 -31.57
CA THR A 409 17.86 -9.66 -31.53
C THR A 409 18.31 -10.01 -30.12
N ASP A 410 18.87 -11.20 -29.98
CA ASP A 410 19.40 -11.70 -28.71
C ASP A 410 20.58 -10.84 -28.20
N GLU A 411 21.43 -10.35 -29.11
CA GLU A 411 22.51 -9.43 -28.73
C GLU A 411 21.98 -8.10 -28.21
N GLN A 412 20.92 -7.54 -28.82
CA GLN A 412 20.34 -6.26 -28.37
C GLN A 412 19.73 -6.39 -26.97
N ILE A 413 19.05 -7.51 -26.69
CA ILE A 413 18.50 -7.80 -25.37
C ILE A 413 19.63 -7.95 -24.35
N MET A 414 20.65 -8.75 -24.68
CA MET A 414 21.77 -8.95 -23.76
C MET A 414 22.56 -7.66 -23.55
N ASP A 415 22.69 -6.79 -24.54
CA ASP A 415 23.46 -5.55 -24.46
C ASP A 415 22.75 -4.43 -23.68
N ALA A 416 21.42 -4.37 -23.74
CA ALA A 416 20.60 -3.47 -22.94
C ALA A 416 20.50 -3.88 -21.46
N PHE A 417 20.71 -5.18 -21.17
CA PHE A 417 20.60 -5.76 -19.83
C PHE A 417 21.94 -6.31 -19.28
N LYS A 418 23.05 -6.04 -19.98
CA LYS A 418 24.37 -6.23 -19.38
C LYS A 418 24.41 -5.35 -18.15
N VAL A 419 24.73 -5.94 -17.00
CA VAL A 419 25.11 -5.20 -15.81
C VAL A 419 26.42 -4.50 -16.13
N SER A 420 26.36 -3.37 -16.83
CA SER A 420 27.48 -2.48 -17.14
C SER A 420 27.78 -1.58 -15.95
N GLY A 421 27.79 -2.22 -14.78
CA GLY A 421 28.34 -1.64 -13.58
C GLY A 421 29.86 -1.71 -13.60
N GLU A 422 30.52 -0.72 -12.99
CA GLU A 422 31.92 -0.91 -12.63
C GLU A 422 31.97 -2.06 -11.62
N ARG A 423 32.67 -3.11 -12.03
CA ARG A 423 32.79 -4.35 -11.27
C ARG A 423 34.16 -4.34 -10.61
N ASP A 424 34.18 -4.17 -9.30
CA ASP A 424 35.38 -4.35 -8.49
C ASP A 424 35.17 -5.59 -7.59
N GLY A 425 35.71 -6.73 -8.05
CA GLY A 425 35.50 -8.02 -7.40
C GLY A 425 34.03 -8.47 -7.36
N GLU A 426 33.50 -8.72 -6.16
CA GLU A 426 32.12 -9.14 -5.88
C GLU A 426 31.13 -7.96 -5.77
N THR A 427 31.58 -6.73 -5.97
CA THR A 427 30.73 -5.53 -5.88
C THR A 427 30.27 -5.07 -7.27
N ILE A 428 29.03 -4.57 -7.34
CA ILE A 428 28.47 -3.95 -8.54
C ILE A 428 28.12 -2.50 -8.16
N THR A 429 28.79 -1.55 -8.78
CA THR A 429 28.41 -0.13 -8.75
C THR A 429 27.93 0.28 -10.15
N LYS A 430 27.10 1.33 -10.30
CA LYS A 430 26.83 1.96 -11.61
C LYS A 430 25.99 1.15 -12.62
N ILE A 431 24.84 0.61 -12.20
CA ILE A 431 23.91 -0.07 -13.13
C ILE A 431 23.33 0.97 -14.12
N ASP A 432 23.53 0.75 -15.43
CA ASP A 432 23.04 1.65 -16.49
C ASP A 432 21.54 1.47 -16.74
N ILE A 433 20.76 2.07 -15.84
CA ILE A 433 19.30 2.08 -15.84
C ILE A 433 18.72 2.80 -17.08
N GLU A 434 19.42 3.82 -17.59
CA GLU A 434 18.96 4.66 -18.70
C GLU A 434 18.97 3.90 -20.03
N LYS A 435 20.01 3.08 -20.27
CA LYS A 435 20.08 2.19 -21.43
C LYS A 435 18.99 1.12 -21.41
N MET A 436 18.71 0.58 -20.24
CA MET A 436 17.65 -0.42 -20.05
C MET A 436 16.26 0.20 -20.30
N SER A 437 15.98 1.38 -19.74
CA SER A 437 14.73 2.12 -19.96
C SER A 437 14.51 2.46 -21.45
N SER A 438 15.54 2.95 -22.14
CA SER A 438 15.45 3.35 -23.55
C SER A 438 15.13 2.17 -24.47
N PHE A 439 15.76 1.03 -24.24
CA PHE A 439 15.48 -0.20 -24.99
C PHE A 439 14.06 -0.72 -24.73
N MET A 440 13.57 -0.50 -23.51
CA MET A 440 12.23 -0.90 -23.10
C MET A 440 11.13 -0.07 -23.76
N ASP A 441 11.33 1.23 -23.90
CA ASP A 441 10.42 2.11 -24.64
C ASP A 441 10.41 1.79 -26.14
N GLU A 442 11.56 1.39 -26.71
CA GLU A 442 11.65 0.92 -28.09
C GLU A 442 10.80 -0.34 -28.34
N ILE A 443 10.91 -1.33 -27.45
CA ILE A 443 10.11 -2.57 -27.53
C ILE A 443 8.61 -2.27 -27.40
N LYS A 444 8.23 -1.39 -26.46
CA LYS A 444 6.85 -0.94 -26.25
C LYS A 444 6.28 -0.30 -27.52
N GLY A 445 6.99 0.66 -28.11
CA GLY A 445 6.55 1.32 -29.34
C GLY A 445 6.34 0.35 -30.49
N LYS A 446 7.23 -0.64 -30.65
CA LYS A 446 7.11 -1.69 -31.69
C LYS A 446 5.91 -2.62 -31.46
N LEU A 447 5.66 -3.02 -30.22
CA LEU A 447 4.50 -3.85 -29.88
C LEU A 447 3.19 -3.09 -30.07
N GLN A 448 3.14 -1.83 -29.64
CA GLN A 448 1.97 -0.97 -29.80
C GLN A 448 1.63 -0.78 -31.28
N ALA A 449 2.62 -0.42 -32.11
CA ALA A 449 2.43 -0.28 -33.55
C ALA A 449 1.98 -1.59 -34.22
N TYR A 450 2.50 -2.75 -33.78
CA TYR A 450 2.07 -4.04 -34.32
C TYR A 450 0.63 -4.38 -33.94
N ILE A 451 0.24 -4.14 -32.69
CA ILE A 451 -1.09 -4.45 -32.20
C ILE A 451 -2.13 -3.55 -32.88
N GLU A 452 -1.87 -2.24 -32.95
CA GLU A 452 -2.72 -1.27 -33.64
C GLU A 452 -2.81 -1.60 -35.14
N GLY A 453 -1.68 -1.86 -35.80
CA GLY A 453 -1.62 -2.18 -37.23
C GLY A 453 -2.25 -3.51 -37.63
N ASN A 454 -2.49 -4.43 -36.70
CA ASN A 454 -3.13 -5.73 -36.94
C ASN A 454 -4.53 -5.85 -36.35
N ASN A 455 -5.13 -4.74 -35.87
CA ASN A 455 -6.45 -4.72 -35.20
C ASN A 455 -6.56 -5.74 -34.05
N LEU A 456 -5.44 -6.00 -33.35
CA LEU A 456 -5.40 -6.96 -32.25
C LEU A 456 -5.88 -6.36 -30.92
N SER A 457 -6.33 -5.10 -30.95
CA SER A 457 -6.73 -4.29 -29.80
C SER A 457 -7.88 -4.82 -28.97
N ASN A 458 -8.78 -5.60 -29.58
CA ASN A 458 -10.00 -6.09 -28.95
C ASN A 458 -10.04 -7.63 -28.90
N VAL A 459 -8.88 -8.28 -29.05
CA VAL A 459 -8.78 -9.75 -29.12
C VAL A 459 -8.62 -10.35 -27.72
N ASP A 460 -9.12 -11.58 -27.52
CA ASP A 460 -8.95 -12.38 -26.29
C ASP A 460 -7.46 -12.45 -25.88
N THR A 461 -7.14 -12.23 -24.61
CA THR A 461 -5.75 -12.17 -24.14
C THR A 461 -5.00 -13.46 -24.28
N ASN A 462 -5.71 -14.59 -24.27
CA ASN A 462 -5.11 -15.87 -24.55
C ASN A 462 -4.52 -15.94 -25.98
N LYS A 463 -4.95 -15.08 -26.91
CA LYS A 463 -4.33 -14.92 -28.25
C LYS A 463 -3.15 -13.94 -28.26
N LEU A 464 -3.06 -13.04 -27.29
CA LEU A 464 -1.97 -12.06 -27.19
C LEU A 464 -0.78 -12.59 -26.40
N ILE A 465 -1.02 -13.21 -25.25
CA ILE A 465 0.03 -13.68 -24.32
C ILE A 465 0.03 -15.20 -24.13
N GLY A 466 -0.92 -15.89 -24.74
CA GLY A 466 -1.08 -17.33 -24.57
C GLY A 466 -1.84 -17.68 -23.30
N GLY A 467 -2.33 -18.91 -23.22
CA GLY A 467 -3.01 -19.38 -22.02
C GLY A 467 -3.83 -20.64 -22.22
N LYS A 468 -4.54 -21.01 -21.15
CA LYS A 468 -5.51 -22.09 -21.17
C LYS A 468 -6.92 -21.50 -21.20
N LYS A 469 -7.77 -22.11 -22.01
CA LYS A 469 -9.20 -21.79 -22.10
C LYS A 469 -10.01 -23.04 -21.84
N ILE A 470 -11.01 -22.95 -20.96
CA ILE A 470 -11.90 -24.08 -20.66
C ILE A 470 -12.57 -24.52 -21.97
N LYS A 471 -12.53 -25.82 -22.27
CA LYS A 471 -13.32 -26.40 -23.37
C LYS A 471 -14.76 -26.53 -22.86
N PRO A 472 -15.71 -25.71 -23.36
CA PRO A 472 -17.05 -25.72 -22.82
C PRO A 472 -17.78 -27.01 -23.19
N GLU A 473 -18.52 -27.56 -22.22
CA GLU A 473 -19.39 -28.71 -22.41
C GLU A 473 -20.86 -28.28 -22.35
N LYS A 474 -21.65 -28.65 -23.36
CA LYS A 474 -23.11 -28.47 -23.36
C LYS A 474 -23.76 -29.84 -23.31
N LEU A 475 -24.18 -30.23 -22.12
CA LEU A 475 -24.60 -31.58 -21.80
C LEU A 475 -26.08 -31.80 -22.11
N GLY A 476 -26.90 -30.75 -21.97
CA GLY A 476 -28.37 -30.82 -22.18
C GLY A 476 -29.13 -31.61 -21.10
N MET A 477 -28.46 -32.57 -20.45
CA MET A 477 -28.91 -33.34 -19.28
C MET A 477 -27.76 -33.47 -18.29
N LEU A 478 -28.05 -33.70 -17.02
CA LEU A 478 -27.01 -33.97 -16.03
C LEU A 478 -26.31 -35.30 -16.36
N PRO A 479 -25.01 -35.48 -16.05
CA PRO A 479 -24.36 -36.77 -16.17
C PRO A 479 -24.78 -37.69 -15.00
N ILE A 480 -24.96 -38.99 -15.25
CA ILE A 480 -25.26 -39.99 -14.21
C ILE A 480 -24.01 -40.59 -13.56
N THR A 481 -22.83 -40.32 -14.12
CA THR A 481 -21.53 -40.81 -13.65
C THR A 481 -20.48 -39.71 -13.73
N LEU A 482 -19.48 -39.78 -12.86
CA LEU A 482 -18.34 -38.85 -12.86
C LEU A 482 -17.36 -39.14 -14.02
N PRO A 483 -16.57 -38.15 -14.46
CA PRO A 483 -15.65 -38.28 -15.60
C PRO A 483 -14.34 -39.04 -15.29
N PHE A 484 -14.23 -39.60 -14.09
CA PHE A 484 -13.07 -40.30 -13.55
C PHE A 484 -13.49 -41.50 -12.69
N LYS A 485 -12.51 -42.36 -12.38
CA LYS A 485 -12.73 -43.55 -11.55
C LYS A 485 -12.70 -43.15 -10.07
N ILE A 486 -13.74 -43.50 -9.33
CA ILE A 486 -13.76 -43.39 -7.87
C ILE A 486 -13.06 -44.63 -7.30
N VAL A 487 -11.99 -44.42 -6.54
CA VAL A 487 -11.28 -45.50 -5.84
C VAL A 487 -11.97 -45.81 -4.52
N THR A 488 -12.30 -44.77 -3.75
CA THR A 488 -13.07 -44.90 -2.51
C THR A 488 -13.82 -43.60 -2.19
N VAL A 489 -14.94 -43.73 -1.46
CA VAL A 489 -15.67 -42.59 -0.89
C VAL A 489 -15.29 -42.49 0.59
N LEU A 490 -14.78 -41.33 1.01
CA LEU A 490 -14.32 -41.09 2.37
C LEU A 490 -15.47 -40.56 3.25
N ALA A 491 -16.24 -39.59 2.74
CA ALA A 491 -17.33 -38.98 3.51
C ALA A 491 -18.42 -38.40 2.60
N LYS A 492 -19.65 -38.32 3.14
CA LYS A 492 -20.74 -37.51 2.59
C LYS A 492 -21.22 -36.55 3.68
N THR A 493 -21.27 -35.26 3.39
CA THR A 493 -21.56 -34.23 4.41
C THR A 493 -22.48 -33.13 3.88
N ASN A 494 -23.33 -32.61 4.75
CA ASN A 494 -24.18 -31.45 4.46
C ASN A 494 -23.40 -30.12 4.53
N THR A 495 -22.36 -30.10 5.35
CA THR A 495 -21.48 -28.95 5.58
C THR A 495 -20.02 -29.37 5.37
N ILE A 496 -19.12 -28.41 5.17
CA ILE A 496 -17.68 -28.70 5.14
C ILE A 496 -17.18 -28.75 6.60
N PRO A 497 -16.56 -29.86 7.04
CA PRO A 497 -16.02 -29.96 8.39
C PRO A 497 -14.91 -28.94 8.64
N ASP A 498 -14.77 -28.49 9.89
CA ASP A 498 -13.78 -27.47 10.27
C ASP A 498 -12.33 -27.86 9.95
N ALA A 499 -12.00 -29.16 9.99
CA ALA A 499 -10.68 -29.67 9.61
C ALA A 499 -10.40 -29.57 8.11
N SER A 500 -11.43 -29.33 7.28
CA SER A 500 -11.34 -29.15 5.82
C SER A 500 -11.61 -27.70 5.39
N SER A 501 -11.64 -26.76 6.33
CA SER A 501 -11.73 -25.32 6.08
C SER A 501 -10.44 -24.64 6.50
N GLU A 502 -9.90 -23.75 5.67
CA GLU A 502 -8.81 -22.86 6.10
C GLU A 502 -9.30 -21.93 7.22
N LYS A 503 -8.42 -21.59 8.15
CA LYS A 503 -8.75 -20.79 9.34
C LYS A 503 -7.79 -19.60 9.49
N ILE A 504 -8.31 -18.50 10.02
CA ILE A 504 -7.55 -17.29 10.31
C ILE A 504 -7.81 -16.88 11.76
N GLY A 505 -6.73 -16.74 12.55
CA GLY A 505 -6.77 -16.35 13.95
C GLY A 505 -6.15 -14.98 14.19
N PHE A 506 -6.66 -14.25 15.18
CA PHE A 506 -6.12 -12.98 15.63
C PHE A 506 -5.93 -13.01 17.14
N SER A 507 -4.78 -12.52 17.60
CA SER A 507 -4.54 -12.37 19.03
C SER A 507 -3.67 -11.16 19.32
N ILE A 508 -3.87 -10.54 20.49
CA ILE A 508 -3.06 -9.42 20.95
C ILE A 508 -2.63 -9.62 22.41
N ARG A 509 -1.42 -9.20 22.77
CA ARG A 509 -0.92 -9.21 24.15
C ARG A 509 0.13 -8.15 24.41
N GLY A 510 0.45 -7.97 25.69
CA GLY A 510 1.53 -7.11 26.14
C GLY A 510 1.12 -5.65 26.32
N ASN A 511 2.01 -4.90 26.96
CA ASN A 511 1.88 -3.48 27.25
C ASN A 511 3.28 -2.91 27.53
N GLU A 512 4.21 -3.20 26.62
CA GLU A 512 5.64 -2.95 26.82
C GLU A 512 6.00 -1.51 26.48
N PRO A 513 6.61 -0.74 27.39
CA PRO A 513 6.96 0.65 27.11
C PRO A 513 8.03 0.84 26.03
N PHE A 514 8.88 -0.15 25.74
CA PHE A 514 10.01 0.02 24.80
C PHE A 514 10.48 -1.30 24.20
N ASN A 515 10.69 -2.32 25.05
CA ASN A 515 11.22 -3.63 24.67
C ASN A 515 10.17 -4.51 23.94
N LEU A 516 10.60 -5.70 23.51
CA LEU A 516 9.75 -6.71 22.86
C LEU A 516 9.35 -7.88 23.79
N ASN A 517 9.39 -7.68 25.11
CA ASN A 517 9.06 -8.75 26.05
C ASN A 517 7.55 -8.82 26.33
N PHE A 518 6.78 -9.32 25.37
CA PHE A 518 5.32 -9.39 25.46
C PHE A 518 4.82 -10.59 26.30
N SER A 519 5.38 -10.76 27.49
CA SER A 519 5.00 -11.85 28.41
C SER A 519 3.56 -11.69 28.93
N GLY A 520 2.91 -12.81 29.25
CA GLY A 520 1.54 -12.85 29.75
C GLY A 520 0.55 -13.52 28.81
N THR A 521 -0.72 -13.54 29.23
CA THR A 521 -1.83 -14.13 28.47
C THR A 521 -2.29 -13.17 27.37
N TYR A 522 -2.78 -13.72 26.26
CA TYR A 522 -3.50 -12.94 25.26
C TYR A 522 -4.68 -12.18 25.87
N ASP A 523 -4.83 -10.91 25.50
CA ASP A 523 -5.97 -10.08 25.88
C ASP A 523 -7.23 -10.52 25.12
N PHE A 524 -7.07 -10.87 23.85
CA PHE A 524 -8.02 -11.67 23.10
C PHE A 524 -7.29 -12.66 22.18
N SER A 525 -7.95 -13.77 21.89
CA SER A 525 -7.55 -14.75 20.87
C SER A 525 -8.83 -15.29 20.24
N ILE A 526 -9.04 -15.01 18.96
CA ILE A 526 -10.25 -15.38 18.22
C ILE A 526 -9.88 -16.02 16.88
N GLN A 527 -10.74 -16.87 16.34
CA GLN A 527 -10.50 -17.58 15.08
C GLN A 527 -11.78 -17.62 14.23
N PHE A 528 -11.60 -17.49 12.92
CA PHE A 528 -12.65 -17.56 11.90
C PHE A 528 -12.29 -18.57 10.82
N LYS A 529 -13.29 -19.09 10.10
CA LYS A 529 -13.02 -19.73 8.82
C LYS A 529 -12.62 -18.65 7.80
N ALA A 530 -11.70 -18.97 6.90
CA ALA A 530 -11.25 -18.08 5.83
C ALA A 530 -12.44 -17.49 5.03
N VAL A 531 -13.43 -18.33 4.71
CA VAL A 531 -14.65 -17.95 3.97
C VAL A 531 -15.49 -16.87 4.66
N GLU A 532 -15.38 -16.72 5.98
CA GLU A 532 -16.12 -15.71 6.74
C GLU A 532 -15.49 -14.31 6.63
N LEU A 533 -14.20 -14.27 6.29
CA LEU A 533 -13.41 -13.04 6.16
C LEU A 533 -13.23 -12.61 4.69
N TYR A 534 -13.69 -13.41 3.73
CA TYR A 534 -13.57 -13.09 2.30
C TYR A 534 -14.20 -11.73 1.97
N GLY A 535 -13.42 -10.83 1.37
CA GLY A 535 -13.85 -9.49 0.95
C GLY A 535 -14.19 -8.52 2.08
N LYS A 536 -13.84 -8.85 3.33
CA LYS A 536 -14.14 -8.03 4.52
C LYS A 536 -13.03 -7.04 4.83
N LYS A 537 -13.41 -5.85 5.33
CA LYS A 537 -12.46 -4.91 5.92
C LYS A 537 -12.18 -5.31 7.36
N ILE A 538 -10.91 -5.46 7.71
CA ILE A 538 -10.48 -5.85 9.06
C ILE A 538 -9.52 -4.78 9.60
N THR A 539 -9.83 -4.23 10.76
CA THR A 539 -9.02 -3.17 11.36
C THR A 539 -8.71 -3.44 12.82
N LEU A 540 -7.52 -3.01 13.24
CA LEU A 540 -7.09 -2.94 14.63
C LEU A 540 -6.83 -1.47 14.97
N SER A 541 -7.56 -0.96 15.95
CA SER A 541 -7.46 0.44 16.40
C SER A 541 -7.66 0.52 17.92
N TRP A 542 -7.32 1.65 18.52
CA TRP A 542 -7.50 1.86 19.96
C TRP A 542 -8.53 2.95 20.24
N ILE A 543 -9.31 2.76 21.29
CA ILE A 543 -10.22 3.77 21.83
C ILE A 543 -9.82 4.12 23.27
N PRO A 544 -10.24 5.28 23.80
CA PRO A 544 -9.99 5.62 25.21
C PRO A 544 -10.43 4.48 26.14
N ALA A 545 -9.57 4.11 27.09
CA ALA A 545 -9.85 2.97 27.98
C ALA A 545 -10.98 3.29 28.97
N THR A 546 -11.11 4.55 29.36
CA THR A 546 -12.13 5.06 30.28
C THR A 546 -12.64 6.44 29.86
N HIS A 547 -13.76 6.88 30.44
CA HIS A 547 -14.27 8.23 30.24
C HIS A 547 -13.28 9.31 30.74
N GLU A 548 -12.53 9.06 31.81
CA GLU A 548 -11.45 9.96 32.26
C GLU A 548 -10.38 10.14 31.17
N ASP A 549 -10.02 9.06 30.45
CA ASP A 549 -9.03 9.12 29.36
C ASP A 549 -9.57 9.94 28.18
N GLU A 550 -10.86 9.80 27.86
CA GLU A 550 -11.55 10.58 26.82
C GLU A 550 -11.60 12.08 27.16
N GLU A 551 -11.96 12.45 28.38
CA GLU A 551 -11.98 13.85 28.83
C GLU A 551 -10.60 14.50 28.77
N ILE A 552 -9.55 13.77 29.14
CA ILE A 552 -8.17 14.24 29.04
C ILE A 552 -7.81 14.47 27.56
N ILE A 553 -8.11 13.52 26.67
CA ILE A 553 -7.83 13.66 25.23
C ILE A 553 -8.52 14.90 24.65
N ASN A 554 -9.80 15.11 25.02
CA ASN A 554 -10.58 16.27 24.58
C ASN A 554 -9.99 17.58 25.12
N HIS A 555 -9.52 17.61 26.38
CA HIS A 555 -8.89 18.78 26.98
C HIS A 555 -7.65 19.25 26.22
N TYR A 556 -6.82 18.31 25.76
CA TYR A 556 -5.61 18.62 24.97
C TYR A 556 -5.90 18.81 23.46
N GLY A 557 -7.16 18.66 23.03
CA GLY A 557 -7.59 18.89 21.65
C GLY A 557 -7.17 17.78 20.67
N GLY A 558 -7.08 16.54 21.16
CA GLY A 558 -6.83 15.34 20.36
C GLY A 558 -5.78 14.39 20.93
N LEU A 559 -5.78 13.15 20.45
CA LEU A 559 -4.91 12.08 20.95
C LEU A 559 -3.42 12.44 20.82
N PHE A 560 -2.98 12.87 19.63
CA PHE A 560 -1.58 13.25 19.36
C PHE A 560 -1.13 14.60 19.95
N LYS A 561 -2.01 15.26 20.70
CA LYS A 561 -1.69 16.47 21.51
C LYS A 561 -1.65 16.16 23.00
N THR A 562 -1.98 14.93 23.39
CA THR A 562 -2.10 14.49 24.78
C THR A 562 -0.79 13.85 25.25
N PRO A 563 -0.26 14.21 26.43
CA PRO A 563 0.92 13.53 26.99
C PRO A 563 0.68 12.03 27.20
N ALA A 564 1.60 11.20 26.69
CA ALA A 564 1.44 9.75 26.61
C ALA A 564 1.12 9.08 27.96
N TYR A 565 1.83 9.48 29.01
CA TYR A 565 1.70 8.92 30.36
C TYR A 565 0.38 9.25 31.08
N MET A 566 -0.45 10.15 30.53
CA MET A 566 -1.70 10.57 31.18
C MET A 566 -2.87 9.65 30.84
N VAL A 567 -2.83 8.97 29.70
CA VAL A 567 -3.98 8.24 29.15
C VAL A 567 -3.65 6.78 28.85
N GLN A 568 -4.68 5.94 28.91
CA GLN A 568 -4.62 4.57 28.45
C GLN A 568 -5.68 4.35 27.37
N LEU A 569 -5.37 3.46 26.44
CA LEU A 569 -6.27 3.08 25.37
C LEU A 569 -6.50 1.57 25.38
N LYS A 570 -7.59 1.09 24.78
CA LYS A 570 -7.89 -0.33 24.64
C LYS A 570 -7.98 -0.72 23.17
N PRO A 571 -7.34 -1.83 22.74
CA PRO A 571 -7.38 -2.28 21.36
C PRO A 571 -8.76 -2.87 21.03
N GLN A 572 -9.26 -2.59 19.83
CA GLN A 572 -10.45 -3.17 19.25
C GLN A 572 -10.13 -3.74 17.87
N LEU A 573 -10.46 -5.01 17.68
CA LEU A 573 -10.48 -5.63 16.36
C LEU A 573 -11.89 -5.49 15.79
N LYS A 574 -12.01 -4.95 14.57
CA LYS A 574 -13.27 -4.75 13.88
C LYS A 574 -13.29 -5.48 12.54
N ILE A 575 -14.45 -6.00 12.17
CA ILE A 575 -14.74 -6.57 10.85
C ILE A 575 -15.93 -5.82 10.28
N ASP A 576 -15.76 -5.19 9.11
CA ASP A 576 -16.73 -4.26 8.49
C ASP A 576 -17.26 -3.22 9.50
N GLY A 577 -16.36 -2.67 10.33
CA GLY A 577 -16.69 -1.68 11.37
C GLY A 577 -17.35 -2.23 12.63
N ARG A 578 -17.74 -3.52 12.67
CA ARG A 578 -18.28 -4.17 13.87
C ARG A 578 -17.14 -4.67 14.76
N VAL A 579 -17.13 -4.27 16.03
CA VAL A 579 -16.19 -4.80 17.04
C VAL A 579 -16.46 -6.29 17.26
N VAL A 580 -15.43 -7.11 17.05
CA VAL A 580 -15.47 -8.57 17.26
C VAL A 580 -14.59 -9.04 18.42
N ALA A 581 -13.59 -8.24 18.80
CA ALA A 581 -12.81 -8.43 20.02
C ALA A 581 -12.32 -7.09 20.57
N GLU A 582 -12.15 -7.05 21.89
CA GLU A 582 -11.62 -5.90 22.63
C GLU A 582 -10.60 -6.41 23.66
N GLY A 583 -9.45 -5.76 23.75
CA GLY A 583 -8.39 -6.12 24.70
C GLY A 583 -8.37 -5.25 25.96
N LYS A 584 -7.32 -5.38 26.77
CA LYS A 584 -7.18 -4.63 28.02
C LYS A 584 -6.62 -3.24 27.79
N ALA A 585 -6.73 -2.38 28.81
CA ALA A 585 -6.13 -1.05 28.79
C ALA A 585 -4.60 -1.12 28.74
N ALA A 586 -4.00 -0.44 27.77
CA ALA A 586 -2.57 -0.30 27.54
C ALA A 586 -2.15 1.18 27.55
N GLY A 587 -0.89 1.47 27.90
CA GLY A 587 -0.38 2.84 27.95
C GLY A 587 -0.26 3.44 26.54
N PHE A 588 -0.68 4.69 26.35
CA PHE A 588 -0.54 5.34 25.04
C PHE A 588 0.94 5.45 24.63
N GLY A 589 1.26 5.04 23.40
CA GLY A 589 2.64 4.93 22.91
C GLY A 589 3.41 3.68 23.36
N ASN A 590 2.84 2.83 24.22
CA ASN A 590 3.43 1.51 24.51
C ASN A 590 3.26 0.58 23.29
N ARG A 591 3.97 -0.55 23.30
CA ARG A 591 3.96 -1.58 22.26
C ARG A 591 3.16 -2.79 22.72
N GLN A 592 2.50 -3.45 21.76
CA GLN A 592 1.83 -4.73 21.93
C GLN A 592 2.26 -5.69 20.83
N GLU A 593 2.17 -6.98 21.10
CA GLU A 593 2.33 -8.04 20.08
C GLU A 593 0.96 -8.37 19.51
N PHE A 594 0.83 -8.27 18.20
CA PHE A 594 -0.33 -8.71 17.44
C PHE A 594 0.06 -9.91 16.59
N THR A 595 -0.61 -11.04 16.78
CA THR A 595 -0.33 -12.28 16.05
C THR A 595 -1.50 -12.64 15.16
N ILE A 596 -1.20 -12.88 13.89
CA ILE A 596 -2.11 -13.45 12.89
C ILE A 596 -1.73 -14.92 12.68
N GLU A 597 -2.69 -15.82 12.82
CA GLU A 597 -2.49 -17.25 12.58
C GLU A 597 -3.20 -17.65 11.29
N ILE A 598 -2.49 -18.24 10.33
CA ILE A 598 -3.06 -18.76 9.08
C ILE A 598 -2.96 -20.28 9.09
N GLY A 599 -4.11 -20.93 9.23
CA GLY A 599 -4.25 -22.38 9.25
C GLY A 599 -4.65 -22.93 7.89
N HIS A 600 -3.68 -23.39 7.11
CA HIS A 600 -3.94 -24.10 5.87
C HIS A 600 -4.34 -25.56 6.13
N VAL A 601 -5.28 -26.08 5.35
CA VAL A 601 -5.72 -27.47 5.50
C VAL A 601 -4.59 -28.42 5.16
N GLY A 602 -4.37 -29.42 6.03
CA GLY A 602 -3.30 -30.41 5.86
C GLY A 602 -1.88 -29.90 6.11
N ARG A 603 -1.72 -28.70 6.69
CA ARG A 603 -0.42 -28.09 6.98
C ARG A 603 -0.37 -27.53 8.40
N THR A 604 0.84 -27.23 8.87
CA THR A 604 1.05 -26.55 10.14
C THR A 604 0.52 -25.12 10.07
N VAL A 605 -0.06 -24.64 11.17
CA VAL A 605 -0.49 -23.24 11.31
C VAL A 605 0.74 -22.34 11.21
N GLU A 606 0.67 -21.37 10.32
CA GLU A 606 1.69 -20.34 10.14
C GLU A 606 1.34 -19.15 11.04
N LYS A 607 2.34 -18.57 11.71
CA LYS A 607 2.15 -17.46 12.65
C LYS A 607 2.93 -16.24 12.19
N ILE A 608 2.23 -15.15 11.99
CA ILE A 608 2.78 -13.83 11.65
C ILE A 608 2.69 -12.98 12.90
N THR A 609 3.81 -12.38 13.32
CA THR A 609 3.88 -11.64 14.58
C THR A 609 4.35 -10.22 14.32
N ASN A 610 3.45 -9.27 14.59
CA ASN A 610 3.65 -7.86 14.38
C ASN A 610 3.75 -7.11 15.70
N THR A 611 4.63 -6.10 15.75
CA THR A 611 4.66 -5.18 16.88
C THR A 611 3.86 -3.93 16.55
N VAL A 612 2.80 -3.68 17.30
CA VAL A 612 1.90 -2.54 17.09
C VAL A 612 2.04 -1.54 18.22
N THR A 613 1.86 -0.26 17.89
CA THR A 613 1.94 0.85 18.85
C THR A 613 0.53 1.22 19.30
N VAL A 614 0.34 1.31 20.63
CA VAL A 614 -0.92 1.73 21.23
C VAL A 614 -1.24 3.15 20.81
N GLY A 615 -2.38 3.32 20.13
CA GLY A 615 -2.79 4.58 19.52
C GLY A 615 -2.37 4.74 18.06
N GLY A 616 -1.94 3.64 17.41
CA GLY A 616 -1.87 3.53 15.95
C GLY A 616 -3.19 3.07 15.33
N PHE A 617 -3.21 2.96 14.00
CA PHE A 617 -4.36 2.44 13.26
C PHE A 617 -3.87 1.47 12.20
N TYR A 618 -4.40 0.24 12.18
CA TYR A 618 -3.92 -0.83 11.30
C TYR A 618 -5.09 -1.47 10.55
N SER A 619 -4.90 -1.77 9.27
CA SER A 619 -5.81 -2.54 8.43
C SER A 619 -5.10 -3.81 7.98
N ILE A 620 -5.74 -4.96 8.23
CA ILE A 620 -5.25 -6.29 7.88
C ILE A 620 -5.89 -6.67 6.55
N CYS A 621 -5.10 -6.69 5.49
CA CYS A 621 -5.59 -6.88 4.13
C CYS A 621 -5.24 -8.30 3.65
N PHE A 622 -6.25 -9.18 3.56
CA PHE A 622 -6.06 -10.53 3.04
C PHE A 622 -6.28 -10.62 1.53
N ASP A 623 -5.47 -11.43 0.87
CA ASP A 623 -5.73 -11.95 -0.46
C ASP A 623 -5.99 -13.47 -0.38
N PHE A 624 -7.20 -13.89 -0.75
CA PHE A 624 -7.61 -15.31 -0.74
C PHE A 624 -7.27 -16.06 -2.05
N GLY A 625 -6.47 -15.47 -2.92
CA GLY A 625 -5.98 -16.05 -4.16
C GLY A 625 -5.76 -15.01 -5.25
N LYS A 626 -6.68 -14.06 -5.35
CA LYS A 626 -6.57 -12.80 -6.07
C LYS A 626 -7.59 -11.79 -5.52
N ILE A 627 -7.30 -10.50 -5.63
CA ILE A 627 -8.29 -9.45 -5.37
C ILE A 627 -9.32 -9.39 -6.50
N ASP A 628 -10.61 -9.46 -6.16
CA ASP A 628 -11.67 -9.42 -7.15
C ASP A 628 -12.11 -7.98 -7.47
N VAL A 629 -12.56 -7.74 -8.72
CA VAL A 629 -12.95 -6.39 -9.17
C VAL A 629 -14.10 -5.83 -8.36
N LYS A 630 -15.06 -6.69 -7.92
CA LYS A 630 -16.21 -6.21 -7.16
C LYS A 630 -15.81 -5.78 -5.75
N GLU A 631 -14.84 -6.45 -5.15
CA GLU A 631 -14.25 -6.03 -3.88
C GLU A 631 -13.66 -4.62 -4.01
N LEU A 632 -12.89 -4.36 -5.06
CA LEU A 632 -12.37 -3.01 -5.32
C LEU A 632 -13.45 -1.99 -5.66
N ASP A 633 -14.49 -2.35 -6.42
CA ASP A 633 -15.63 -1.47 -6.72
C ASP A 633 -16.38 -1.10 -5.43
N ALA A 634 -16.57 -2.06 -4.52
CA ALA A 634 -17.19 -1.79 -3.22
C ALA A 634 -16.31 -0.87 -2.36
N ILE A 635 -14.98 -1.04 -2.38
CA ILE A 635 -14.04 -0.13 -1.71
C ILE A 635 -14.13 1.27 -2.33
N LYS A 636 -14.09 1.37 -3.66
CA LYS A 636 -14.22 2.62 -4.43
C LYS A 636 -15.49 3.38 -4.06
N GLU A 637 -16.63 2.69 -3.99
CA GLU A 637 -17.91 3.29 -3.59
C GLU A 637 -17.82 3.86 -2.17
N ARG A 638 -17.26 3.10 -1.22
CA ARG A 638 -17.07 3.57 0.18
C ARG A 638 -16.12 4.77 0.25
N VAL A 639 -15.00 4.73 -0.47
CA VAL A 639 -14.04 5.85 -0.57
C VAL A 639 -14.73 7.09 -1.16
N SER A 640 -15.56 6.91 -2.19
CA SER A 640 -16.29 8.02 -2.81
C SER A 640 -17.34 8.63 -1.89
N VAL A 641 -17.87 7.90 -0.91
CA VAL A 641 -18.79 8.45 0.10
C VAL A 641 -18.01 9.22 1.17
N ILE A 642 -16.90 8.67 1.66
CA ILE A 642 -16.16 9.33 2.73
C ILE A 642 -15.47 10.62 2.26
N LYS A 643 -15.13 10.75 0.96
CA LYS A 643 -14.40 11.91 0.40
C LYS A 643 -15.01 13.27 0.77
N ASP A 644 -16.34 13.34 0.87
CA ASP A 644 -17.10 14.57 1.14
C ASP A 644 -17.30 14.81 2.65
N THR A 645 -16.89 13.85 3.50
CA THR A 645 -17.08 13.84 4.95
C THR A 645 -15.77 13.92 5.75
N VAL A 646 -14.62 13.91 5.07
CA VAL A 646 -13.31 13.90 5.73
C VAL A 646 -12.97 15.29 6.27
N ASN A 647 -12.70 15.35 7.58
CA ASN A 647 -12.18 16.52 8.29
C ASN A 647 -11.15 16.07 9.34
N GLU A 648 -10.56 17.01 10.08
CA GLU A 648 -9.53 16.72 11.09
C GLU A 648 -10.01 15.79 12.22
N GLU A 649 -11.30 15.79 12.55
CA GLU A 649 -11.88 14.96 13.61
C GLU A 649 -12.28 13.57 13.08
N SER A 650 -12.76 13.48 11.84
CA SER A 650 -13.27 12.23 11.26
C SER A 650 -12.20 11.35 10.64
N ILE A 651 -11.03 11.91 10.30
CA ILE A 651 -9.97 11.16 9.61
C ILE A 651 -9.43 9.98 10.40
N TYR A 652 -9.35 10.06 11.73
CA TYR A 652 -8.81 8.98 12.56
C TYR A 652 -9.85 7.89 12.93
N THR A 653 -10.98 7.85 12.22
CA THR A 653 -12.05 6.87 12.45
C THR A 653 -11.88 5.62 11.58
N ASP A 654 -12.55 4.53 11.96
CA ASP A 654 -12.59 3.30 11.14
C ASP A 654 -13.22 3.49 9.75
N GLN A 655 -14.19 4.41 9.67
CA GLN A 655 -14.85 4.74 8.41
C GLN A 655 -13.89 5.42 7.44
N VAL A 656 -13.01 6.29 7.94
CA VAL A 656 -12.06 7.03 7.12
C VAL A 656 -10.68 6.35 7.09
N MET A 657 -9.90 6.42 8.18
CA MET A 657 -8.55 5.79 8.24
C MET A 657 -8.60 4.31 7.90
N GLY A 658 -9.58 3.59 8.45
CA GLY A 658 -9.72 2.17 8.18
C GLY A 658 -9.96 1.87 6.70
N GLU A 659 -10.78 2.67 6.01
CA GLU A 659 -11.01 2.48 4.57
C GLU A 659 -9.82 2.93 3.71
N ILE A 660 -9.12 4.00 4.10
CA ILE A 660 -7.91 4.48 3.42
C ILE A 660 -6.83 3.38 3.44
N LEU A 661 -6.55 2.82 4.61
CA LEU A 661 -5.56 1.75 4.79
C LEU A 661 -6.00 0.47 4.05
N ASN A 662 -7.27 0.07 4.19
CA ASN A 662 -7.83 -1.07 3.46
C ASN A 662 -7.69 -0.89 1.94
N SER A 663 -7.95 0.31 1.43
CA SER A 663 -7.79 0.64 0.00
C SER A 663 -6.34 0.47 -0.45
N ALA A 664 -5.38 0.95 0.34
CA ALA A 664 -3.96 0.81 0.01
C ALA A 664 -3.52 -0.66 -0.08
N GLY A 665 -3.82 -1.48 0.94
CA GLY A 665 -3.42 -2.88 0.94
C GLY A 665 -4.12 -3.73 -0.13
N LYS A 666 -5.41 -3.51 -0.37
CA LYS A 666 -6.15 -4.22 -1.43
C LYS A 666 -5.73 -3.81 -2.83
N THR A 667 -5.38 -2.54 -3.03
CA THR A 667 -4.82 -2.05 -4.30
C THR A 667 -3.44 -2.64 -4.55
N TYR A 668 -2.60 -2.74 -3.52
CA TYR A 668 -1.30 -3.39 -3.62
C TYR A 668 -1.42 -4.82 -4.15
N PHE A 669 -2.24 -5.66 -3.50
CA PHE A 669 -2.44 -7.05 -3.96
C PHE A 669 -3.07 -7.12 -5.35
N ALA A 670 -4.07 -6.27 -5.63
CA ALA A 670 -4.70 -6.19 -6.95
C ALA A 670 -3.69 -5.96 -8.09
N GLN A 671 -2.77 -5.01 -7.91
CA GLN A 671 -1.72 -4.75 -8.89
C GLN A 671 -0.76 -5.93 -8.97
N LEU A 672 -0.32 -6.46 -7.82
CA LEU A 672 0.60 -7.59 -7.75
C LEU A 672 0.02 -8.84 -8.43
N ASP A 673 -1.27 -9.13 -8.28
CA ASP A 673 -1.94 -10.27 -8.92
C ASP A 673 -1.97 -10.14 -10.43
N ALA A 674 -2.23 -8.93 -10.94
CA ALA A 674 -2.20 -8.65 -12.36
C ALA A 674 -0.79 -8.94 -12.93
N PHE A 675 0.25 -8.44 -12.26
CA PHE A 675 1.65 -8.73 -12.61
C PHE A 675 1.97 -10.22 -12.55
N ASN A 676 1.62 -10.88 -11.45
CA ASN A 676 1.90 -12.29 -11.18
C ASN A 676 1.23 -13.19 -12.21
N SER A 677 0.01 -12.88 -12.66
CA SER A 677 -0.70 -13.63 -13.70
C SER A 677 0.02 -13.56 -15.05
N ILE A 678 0.49 -12.38 -15.45
CA ILE A 678 1.24 -12.18 -16.69
C ILE A 678 2.59 -12.91 -16.62
N MET A 679 3.32 -12.75 -15.53
CA MET A 679 4.61 -13.42 -15.31
C MET A 679 4.48 -14.93 -15.31
N ALA A 680 3.45 -15.49 -14.66
CA ALA A 680 3.27 -16.93 -14.57
C ALA A 680 3.14 -17.56 -15.97
N ARG A 681 2.37 -16.91 -16.85
CA ARG A 681 2.20 -17.32 -18.26
C ARG A 681 3.52 -17.20 -19.03
N ALA A 682 4.20 -16.07 -18.91
CA ALA A 682 5.44 -15.81 -19.63
C ALA A 682 6.57 -16.77 -19.23
N MET A 683 6.64 -17.14 -17.96
CA MET A 683 7.65 -18.06 -17.41
C MET A 683 7.24 -19.54 -17.45
N LYS A 684 6.01 -19.80 -17.93
CA LYS A 684 5.38 -21.14 -18.02
C LYS A 684 5.38 -21.85 -16.66
N VAL A 685 4.92 -21.16 -15.63
CA VAL A 685 4.72 -21.71 -14.29
C VAL A 685 3.23 -21.69 -13.96
N SER A 686 2.78 -22.68 -13.21
CA SER A 686 1.55 -22.58 -12.43
C SER A 686 1.89 -21.83 -11.16
N SER A 687 1.15 -20.76 -10.86
CA SER A 687 1.27 -20.00 -9.62
C SER A 687 -0.11 -19.90 -8.99
N VAL A 688 -0.25 -20.44 -7.78
CA VAL A 688 -1.49 -20.37 -7.00
C VAL A 688 -1.14 -19.76 -5.66
N ARG A 689 -1.68 -18.57 -5.38
CA ARG A 689 -1.47 -17.89 -4.11
C ARG A 689 -2.19 -18.63 -2.99
N GLN A 690 -1.59 -18.68 -1.81
CA GLN A 690 -2.26 -19.10 -0.58
C GLN A 690 -3.11 -17.95 -0.04
N VAL A 691 -3.70 -18.09 1.16
CA VAL A 691 -4.16 -16.90 1.87
C VAL A 691 -2.92 -16.10 2.23
N SER A 692 -2.80 -14.91 1.67
CA SER A 692 -1.71 -13.96 1.89
C SER A 692 -2.21 -12.73 2.60
N GLU A 693 -1.33 -12.03 3.29
CA GLU A 693 -1.65 -10.91 4.17
C GLU A 693 -0.65 -9.77 3.99
N ALA A 694 -1.19 -8.56 4.02
CA ALA A 694 -0.42 -7.34 4.17
C ALA A 694 -1.11 -6.44 5.20
N MET A 695 -0.34 -5.94 6.16
CA MET A 695 -0.79 -4.98 7.15
C MET A 695 -0.44 -3.57 6.68
N THR A 696 -1.47 -2.76 6.43
CA THR A 696 -1.28 -1.33 6.17
C THR A 696 -1.58 -0.56 7.44
N GLY A 697 -0.74 0.41 7.79
CA GLY A 697 -0.87 1.11 9.06
C GLY A 697 -0.53 2.58 9.00
N TYR A 698 -1.12 3.30 9.94
CA TYR A 698 -0.65 4.60 10.40
C TYR A 698 0.04 4.38 11.75
N SER A 699 1.38 4.33 11.73
CA SER A 699 2.19 4.14 12.93
C SER A 699 2.56 5.51 13.50
N PRO A 700 2.16 5.83 14.74
CA PRO A 700 2.49 7.12 15.33
C PRO A 700 3.95 7.15 15.78
N THR A 701 4.56 8.33 15.73
CA THR A 701 5.94 8.54 16.17
C THR A 701 5.96 8.71 17.68
N VAL A 702 6.71 7.86 18.38
CA VAL A 702 6.82 7.87 19.85
C VAL A 702 8.20 8.37 20.25
N LYS A 703 8.24 9.41 21.10
CA LYS A 703 9.45 9.84 21.79
C LYS A 703 9.53 9.19 23.16
N TYR A 704 10.73 8.72 23.48
CA TYR A 704 11.03 8.06 24.74
C TYR A 704 11.94 8.91 25.61
N ILE A 705 11.74 8.81 26.92
CA ILE A 705 12.72 9.20 27.92
C ILE A 705 12.96 7.98 28.80
N PHE A 706 14.21 7.55 28.93
CA PHE A 706 14.56 6.36 29.73
C PHE A 706 13.65 5.15 29.45
N ASN A 707 13.42 4.84 28.18
CA ASN A 707 12.57 3.74 27.70
C ASN A 707 11.10 3.86 28.15
N THR A 708 10.59 5.08 28.32
CA THR A 708 9.19 5.35 28.67
C THR A 708 8.60 6.35 27.69
N PRO A 709 7.45 6.06 27.05
CA PRO A 709 6.77 7.02 26.18
C PRO A 709 6.43 8.29 26.92
N VAL A 710 6.81 9.43 26.35
CA VAL A 710 6.51 10.76 26.91
C VAL A 710 5.69 11.62 25.97
N GLU A 711 5.86 11.41 24.67
CA GLU A 711 5.21 12.17 23.62
C GLU A 711 4.93 11.25 22.44
N VAL A 712 3.73 11.36 21.89
CA VAL A 712 3.30 10.63 20.70
C VAL A 712 2.74 11.66 19.73
N THR A 713 3.35 11.76 18.55
CA THR A 713 2.92 12.70 17.50
C THR A 713 2.32 11.93 16.33
N GLY A 714 1.82 12.67 15.33
CA GLY A 714 1.54 12.06 14.04
C GLY A 714 2.80 11.38 13.49
N GLY A 715 2.60 10.25 12.81
CA GLY A 715 3.69 9.44 12.25
C GLY A 715 3.48 9.14 10.78
N SER A 716 3.90 7.95 10.33
CA SER A 716 3.97 7.59 8.92
C SER A 716 2.93 6.53 8.53
N PHE A 717 2.51 6.60 7.27
CA PHE A 717 1.85 5.49 6.61
C PHE A 717 2.88 4.44 6.23
N TYR A 718 2.54 3.18 6.41
CA TYR A 718 3.36 2.06 5.98
C TYR A 718 2.51 0.89 5.50
N ILE A 719 3.16 -0.02 4.78
CA ILE A 719 2.66 -1.33 4.40
C ILE A 719 3.71 -2.35 4.81
N ASP A 720 3.28 -3.43 5.42
CA ASP A 720 4.10 -4.57 5.80
C ASP A 720 3.49 -5.82 5.18
N VAL A 721 4.23 -6.49 4.30
CA VAL A 721 3.76 -7.66 3.56
C VAL A 721 4.42 -8.88 4.16
N ASP A 722 3.95 -9.24 5.35
CA ASP A 722 4.54 -10.31 6.16
C ASP A 722 4.31 -11.71 5.58
N HIS A 723 3.32 -11.88 4.70
CA HIS A 723 2.93 -13.17 4.16
C HIS A 723 2.44 -13.07 2.71
N ASP A 724 3.35 -13.25 1.77
CA ASP A 724 3.09 -13.41 0.34
C ASP A 724 3.56 -14.80 -0.13
N VAL A 725 2.68 -15.79 0.04
CA VAL A 725 3.03 -17.20 -0.14
C VAL A 725 2.29 -17.80 -1.33
N MET A 726 3.04 -18.43 -2.23
CA MET A 726 2.51 -19.01 -3.47
C MET A 726 3.00 -20.46 -3.65
N GLY A 727 2.17 -21.29 -4.26
CA GLY A 727 2.58 -22.59 -4.81
C GLY A 727 3.03 -22.40 -6.26
N VAL A 728 4.35 -22.35 -6.49
CA VAL A 728 4.92 -22.12 -7.83
C VAL A 728 5.55 -23.39 -8.37
N VAL A 729 5.03 -23.87 -9.50
CA VAL A 729 5.46 -25.10 -10.16
C VAL A 729 5.68 -24.87 -11.65
N SER A 730 6.85 -25.26 -12.16
CA SER A 730 7.12 -25.18 -13.60
C SER A 730 6.28 -26.20 -14.36
N LEU A 731 5.53 -25.72 -15.37
CA LEU A 731 4.77 -26.58 -16.28
C LEU A 731 5.68 -27.46 -17.14
N GLU A 732 6.97 -27.14 -17.22
CA GLU A 732 8.00 -27.88 -17.97
C GLU A 732 8.95 -28.67 -17.04
N GLY A 733 8.71 -28.67 -15.73
CA GLY A 733 9.61 -29.30 -14.74
C GLY A 733 10.96 -28.59 -14.55
N LYS A 734 11.09 -27.33 -14.98
CA LYS A 734 12.34 -26.56 -14.88
C LYS A 734 12.37 -25.68 -13.64
N LYS A 735 13.08 -26.10 -12.59
CA LYS A 735 13.25 -25.32 -11.34
C LYS A 735 13.70 -23.87 -11.55
N GLN A 736 14.53 -23.61 -12.57
CA GLN A 736 14.96 -22.24 -12.90
C GLN A 736 13.80 -21.31 -13.33
N SER A 737 12.71 -21.85 -13.90
CA SER A 737 11.50 -21.04 -14.15
C SER A 737 10.81 -20.65 -12.84
N GLU A 738 10.71 -21.59 -11.89
CA GLU A 738 10.10 -21.35 -10.57
C GLU A 738 10.90 -20.26 -9.82
N ARG A 739 12.22 -20.47 -9.69
CA ARG A 739 13.11 -19.49 -9.05
C ARG A 739 13.09 -18.13 -9.72
N GLY A 740 13.12 -18.09 -11.06
CA GLY A 740 13.06 -16.83 -11.80
C GLY A 740 11.76 -16.08 -11.55
N TYR A 741 10.64 -16.79 -11.48
CA TYR A 741 9.34 -16.20 -11.16
C TYR A 741 9.34 -15.60 -9.76
N MET A 742 9.80 -16.35 -8.75
CA MET A 742 9.84 -15.87 -7.36
C MET A 742 10.69 -14.61 -7.20
N ILE A 743 11.92 -14.60 -7.74
CA ILE A 743 12.79 -13.41 -7.64
C ILE A 743 12.13 -12.19 -8.30
N THR A 744 11.51 -12.40 -9.45
CA THR A 744 10.95 -11.29 -10.23
C THR A 744 9.67 -10.76 -9.59
N SER A 745 8.81 -11.66 -9.10
CA SER A 745 7.60 -11.32 -8.36
C SER A 745 7.93 -10.56 -7.08
N GLY A 746 8.89 -11.04 -6.29
CA GLY A 746 9.35 -10.35 -5.09
C GLY A 746 9.91 -8.94 -5.34
N VAL A 747 10.67 -8.73 -6.43
CA VAL A 747 11.16 -7.38 -6.78
C VAL A 747 10.00 -6.44 -7.13
N ILE A 748 9.00 -6.92 -7.87
CA ILE A 748 7.79 -6.13 -8.18
C ILE A 748 7.02 -5.84 -6.90
N ALA A 749 6.78 -6.86 -6.08
CA ALA A 749 6.12 -6.74 -4.79
C ALA A 749 6.79 -5.65 -3.95
N SER A 750 8.12 -5.69 -3.82
CA SER A 750 8.84 -4.67 -3.05
C SER A 750 8.79 -3.27 -3.66
N ALA A 751 8.74 -3.18 -4.97
CA ALA A 751 8.65 -1.89 -5.63
C ALA A 751 7.22 -1.30 -5.53
N LEU A 752 6.18 -2.14 -5.49
CA LEU A 752 4.81 -1.70 -5.18
C LEU A 752 4.64 -1.22 -3.73
N GLU A 753 5.45 -1.70 -2.78
CA GLU A 753 5.36 -1.29 -1.37
C GLU A 753 5.62 0.21 -1.14
N HIS A 754 6.55 0.83 -1.89
CA HIS A 754 6.69 2.29 -1.88
C HIS A 754 5.76 2.96 -2.90
N GLY A 755 5.55 2.30 -4.05
CA GLY A 755 4.74 2.83 -5.14
C GLY A 755 3.30 3.10 -4.71
N ILE A 756 2.72 2.25 -3.86
CA ILE A 756 1.34 2.44 -3.38
C ILE A 756 1.19 3.74 -2.58
N HIS A 757 2.19 4.09 -1.77
CA HIS A 757 2.16 5.31 -0.97
C HIS A 757 2.39 6.56 -1.82
N GLU A 758 3.28 6.48 -2.82
CA GLU A 758 3.48 7.54 -3.81
C GLU A 758 2.24 7.74 -4.70
N GLN A 759 1.52 6.66 -5.01
CA GLN A 759 0.31 6.68 -5.82
C GLN A 759 -0.88 7.24 -5.04
N ILE A 760 -1.15 6.70 -3.84
CA ILE A 760 -2.32 7.02 -3.02
C ILE A 760 -2.12 8.29 -2.22
N PHE A 761 -1.04 8.38 -1.45
CA PHE A 761 -0.83 9.49 -0.52
C PHE A 761 -0.06 10.65 -1.15
N LYS A 762 0.53 10.45 -2.34
CA LYS A 762 1.45 11.41 -2.99
C LYS A 762 2.64 11.76 -2.10
N LEU A 763 3.04 10.83 -1.23
CA LEU A 763 4.15 11.01 -0.31
C LEU A 763 5.39 10.32 -0.87
N PRO A 764 6.58 10.95 -0.82
CA PRO A 764 7.82 10.25 -1.11
C PRO A 764 7.94 9.06 -0.17
N SER A 765 8.29 7.90 -0.68
CA SER A 765 8.23 6.65 0.08
C SER A 765 9.43 5.75 -0.16
N VAL A 766 9.65 4.80 0.74
CA VAL A 766 10.77 3.87 0.75
C VAL A 766 10.29 2.43 0.74
N SER A 767 11.07 1.56 0.13
CA SER A 767 11.02 0.10 0.23
C SER A 767 12.43 -0.46 0.01
N ALA A 768 12.64 -1.76 0.20
CA ALA A 768 13.97 -2.36 0.07
C ALA A 768 14.60 -2.07 -1.30
N VAL A 769 13.84 -2.29 -2.39
CA VAL A 769 14.30 -2.02 -3.77
C VAL A 769 14.56 -0.53 -3.98
N LYS A 770 13.69 0.36 -3.49
CA LYS A 770 13.88 1.81 -3.61
C LYS A 770 15.17 2.27 -2.94
N ILE A 771 15.44 1.82 -1.72
CA ILE A 771 16.64 2.20 -0.97
C ILE A 771 17.90 1.65 -1.61
N LEU A 772 17.87 0.42 -2.15
CA LEU A 772 18.98 -0.13 -2.93
C LEU A 772 19.26 0.70 -4.20
N THR A 773 18.21 1.14 -4.91
CA THR A 773 18.36 2.05 -6.05
C THR A 773 18.95 3.40 -5.63
N GLU A 774 18.45 3.99 -4.54
CA GLU A 774 18.98 5.25 -4.00
C GLU A 774 20.44 5.14 -3.54
N ALA A 775 20.84 4.01 -2.93
CA ALA A 775 22.25 3.74 -2.60
C ALA A 775 23.12 3.73 -3.85
N SER A 776 22.69 2.99 -4.88
CA SER A 776 23.40 2.90 -6.15
C SER A 776 23.58 4.28 -6.79
N ASN A 777 22.52 5.09 -6.82
CA ASN A 777 22.52 6.46 -7.36
C ASN A 777 23.46 7.40 -6.59
N ARG A 778 23.68 7.14 -5.29
CA ARG A 778 24.57 7.91 -4.41
C ARG A 778 25.98 7.34 -4.33
N TRP A 779 26.32 6.36 -5.16
CA TRP A 779 27.63 5.70 -5.17
C TRP A 779 27.97 5.01 -3.84
N ILE A 780 26.94 4.59 -3.10
CA ILE A 780 27.11 3.77 -1.90
C ILE A 780 27.25 2.32 -2.38
N PRO A 781 28.33 1.61 -2.03
CA PRO A 781 28.50 0.21 -2.43
C PRO A 781 27.35 -0.67 -1.96
N ILE A 782 26.90 -1.59 -2.82
CA ILE A 782 25.92 -2.62 -2.48
C ILE A 782 26.65 -3.96 -2.37
N TYR A 783 26.52 -4.61 -1.22
CA TYR A 783 27.17 -5.88 -0.92
C TYR A 783 26.20 -7.04 -1.09
N THR A 784 26.75 -8.17 -1.50
CA THR A 784 26.08 -9.47 -1.49
C THR A 784 26.83 -10.34 -0.47
N ILE A 785 26.20 -10.60 0.66
CA ILE A 785 26.78 -11.33 1.80
C ILE A 785 26.16 -12.73 1.84
N GLY A 786 27.00 -13.75 1.78
CA GLY A 786 26.65 -15.15 1.95
C GLY A 786 27.61 -15.84 2.91
N LYS A 787 27.53 -17.16 2.99
CA LYS A 787 28.33 -17.95 3.94
C LYS A 787 29.83 -17.79 3.73
N ASP A 788 30.26 -17.58 2.50
CA ASP A 788 31.67 -17.52 2.11
C ASP A 788 32.35 -16.17 2.45
N ASN A 789 31.57 -15.11 2.71
CA ASN A 789 32.06 -13.75 2.93
C ASN A 789 31.36 -13.02 4.10
N ILE A 790 30.89 -13.77 5.10
CA ILE A 790 30.13 -13.24 6.25
C ILE A 790 30.90 -12.19 7.06
N ASP A 791 32.24 -12.25 7.09
CA ASP A 791 33.09 -11.30 7.80
C ASP A 791 32.92 -9.85 7.32
N ARG A 792 32.38 -9.65 6.11
CA ARG A 792 32.04 -8.34 5.55
C ARG A 792 30.92 -7.62 6.29
N ILE A 793 30.19 -8.29 7.19
CA ILE A 793 29.25 -7.64 8.11
C ILE A 793 29.95 -6.54 8.93
N ASN A 794 31.25 -6.71 9.22
CA ASN A 794 32.05 -5.71 9.94
C ASN A 794 32.32 -4.43 9.11
N GLU A 795 32.14 -4.48 7.78
CA GLU A 795 32.27 -3.32 6.89
C GLU A 795 30.96 -2.49 6.83
N LEU A 796 29.88 -2.99 7.43
CA LEU A 796 28.56 -2.35 7.37
C LEU A 796 28.39 -1.31 8.48
N ASP A 797 28.05 -0.09 8.07
CA ASP A 797 27.61 1.00 8.95
C ASP A 797 26.07 1.03 9.01
N VAL A 798 25.52 -0.01 9.64
CA VAL A 798 24.09 -0.25 9.84
C VAL A 798 23.81 -0.67 11.27
N SER A 799 22.55 -0.56 11.68
CA SER A 799 22.06 -0.94 13.00
C SER A 799 22.42 -2.37 13.44
N GLU A 800 22.59 -2.61 14.75
CA GLU A 800 22.97 -3.92 15.28
C GLU A 800 21.87 -4.98 15.08
N HIS A 801 20.61 -4.55 15.04
CA HIS A 801 19.49 -5.42 14.67
C HIS A 801 19.61 -5.91 13.23
N VAL A 802 19.94 -5.03 12.28
CA VAL A 802 20.17 -5.41 10.88
C VAL A 802 21.33 -6.40 10.77
N LYS A 803 22.44 -6.17 11.49
CA LYS A 803 23.58 -7.13 11.52
C LYS A 803 23.17 -8.49 12.08
N THR A 804 22.34 -8.52 13.11
CA THR A 804 21.81 -9.75 13.71
C THR A 804 20.93 -10.52 12.71
N ASP A 805 20.04 -9.83 12.00
CA ASP A 805 19.19 -10.43 10.97
C ASP A 805 20.01 -11.02 9.82
N ILE A 806 21.03 -10.29 9.34
CA ILE A 806 21.96 -10.78 8.32
C ILE A 806 22.65 -12.06 8.80
N THR A 807 23.18 -12.05 10.02
CA THR A 807 23.90 -13.19 10.61
C THR A 807 22.99 -14.42 10.68
N ASN A 808 21.76 -14.26 11.16
CA ASN A 808 20.77 -15.34 11.25
C ASN A 808 20.40 -15.89 9.86
N ALA A 809 20.20 -15.01 8.89
CA ALA A 809 19.88 -15.37 7.52
C ALA A 809 21.00 -16.16 6.83
N VAL A 810 22.23 -15.65 6.91
CA VAL A 810 23.41 -16.28 6.30
C VAL A 810 23.72 -17.64 6.96
N ASN A 811 23.60 -17.74 8.29
CA ASN A 811 23.72 -19.02 9.00
C ASN A 811 22.67 -20.05 8.57
N SER A 812 21.50 -19.58 8.10
CA SER A 812 20.44 -20.41 7.53
C SER A 812 20.63 -20.74 6.04
N GLY A 813 21.79 -20.40 5.44
CA GLY A 813 22.11 -20.70 4.04
C GLY A 813 21.54 -19.69 3.02
N LYS A 814 21.02 -18.55 3.49
CA LYS A 814 20.49 -17.47 2.64
C LYS A 814 21.60 -16.50 2.22
N ILE A 815 21.30 -15.67 1.24
CA ILE A 815 22.17 -14.57 0.76
C ILE A 815 21.50 -13.25 1.10
N VAL A 816 22.26 -12.25 1.54
CA VAL A 816 21.76 -10.91 1.83
C VAL A 816 22.34 -9.87 0.88
N ILE A 817 21.49 -9.02 0.31
CA ILE A 817 21.88 -7.89 -0.54
C ILE A 817 21.57 -6.60 0.22
N ILE A 818 22.58 -5.79 0.52
CA ILE A 818 22.46 -4.63 1.42
C ILE A 818 23.43 -3.51 1.02
N PRO A 819 23.07 -2.21 1.16
CA PRO A 819 24.05 -1.13 1.03
C PRO A 819 25.07 -1.14 2.18
N GLN A 820 26.28 -0.65 1.92
CA GLN A 820 27.35 -0.58 2.93
C GLN A 820 26.95 0.22 4.18
N LYS A 821 26.04 1.19 4.05
CA LYS A 821 25.62 2.06 5.14
C LYS A 821 24.16 2.48 5.01
N GLU A 822 23.57 2.93 6.10
CA GLU A 822 22.22 3.51 6.10
C GLU A 822 22.12 4.76 5.22
N ILE A 823 20.93 4.99 4.69
CA ILE A 823 20.60 6.13 3.85
C ILE A 823 19.57 6.99 4.57
N ARG A 824 19.82 8.30 4.56
CA ARG A 824 18.81 9.30 4.87
C ARG A 824 18.03 9.67 3.62
N TYR A 825 16.72 9.45 3.66
CA TYR A 825 15.77 9.77 2.59
C TYR A 825 14.59 10.55 3.21
N TYR A 826 14.58 11.88 3.03
CA TYR A 826 13.70 12.80 3.77
C TYR A 826 13.84 12.66 5.31
N ASN A 827 12.76 12.32 6.02
CA ASN A 827 12.76 12.07 7.46
C ASN A 827 13.15 10.63 7.80
N TRP A 828 13.05 9.71 6.83
CA TRP A 828 13.41 8.32 7.03
C TRP A 828 14.92 8.13 7.00
N GLN A 829 15.44 7.33 7.92
CA GLN A 829 16.83 6.90 7.99
C GLN A 829 16.88 5.41 8.23
N GLY A 830 17.66 4.69 7.42
CA GLY A 830 17.87 3.26 7.59
C GLY A 830 18.49 2.59 6.37
N ALA A 831 18.55 1.26 6.41
CA ALA A 831 18.95 0.42 5.30
C ALA A 831 17.74 -0.31 4.70
N GLY A 832 17.77 -0.54 3.40
CA GLY A 832 16.88 -1.46 2.71
C GLY A 832 17.69 -2.63 2.21
N TYR A 833 17.26 -3.86 2.49
CA TYR A 833 18.04 -5.06 2.21
C TYR A 833 17.16 -6.24 1.80
N ILE A 834 17.72 -7.17 1.03
CA ILE A 834 17.02 -8.35 0.53
C ILE A 834 17.66 -9.58 1.12
N VAL A 835 16.87 -10.40 1.81
CA VAL A 835 17.27 -11.73 2.26
C VAL A 835 16.71 -12.76 1.28
N LEU A 836 17.57 -13.39 0.48
CA LEU A 836 17.19 -14.28 -0.62
C LEU A 836 17.58 -15.74 -0.33
N ASP A 837 16.65 -16.66 -0.52
CA ASP A 837 16.94 -18.09 -0.68
C ASP A 837 17.42 -18.35 -2.12
N PRO A 838 18.69 -18.74 -2.34
CA PRO A 838 19.24 -18.94 -3.67
C PRO A 838 18.67 -20.17 -4.41
N GLU A 839 18.05 -21.12 -3.70
CA GLU A 839 17.51 -22.34 -4.29
C GLU A 839 16.07 -22.15 -4.78
N THR A 840 15.22 -21.56 -3.93
CA THR A 840 13.79 -21.40 -4.21
C THR A 840 13.46 -20.06 -4.88
N GLY A 841 14.29 -19.03 -4.65
CA GLY A 841 14.00 -17.65 -5.03
C GLY A 841 13.06 -16.94 -4.05
N ALA A 842 12.65 -17.59 -2.95
CA ALA A 842 11.93 -16.94 -1.86
C ALA A 842 12.79 -15.82 -1.26
N ALA A 843 12.16 -14.73 -0.80
CA ALA A 843 12.89 -13.59 -0.29
C ALA A 843 12.12 -12.80 0.78
N GLY A 844 12.87 -12.07 1.61
CA GLY A 844 12.37 -10.99 2.45
C GLY A 844 12.96 -9.68 1.98
N TYR A 845 12.09 -8.71 1.67
CA TYR A 845 12.47 -7.38 1.22
C TYR A 845 12.29 -6.42 2.39
N MET A 846 13.37 -6.22 3.14
CA MET A 846 13.34 -5.58 4.45
C MET A 846 13.76 -4.12 4.38
N ILE A 847 13.16 -3.30 5.24
CA ILE A 847 13.64 -1.95 5.57
C ILE A 847 13.89 -1.83 7.07
N SER A 848 14.84 -0.97 7.47
CA SER A 848 15.03 -0.61 8.87
C SER A 848 13.71 -0.18 9.50
N GLY A 849 13.43 -0.71 10.69
CA GLY A 849 12.10 -0.69 11.31
C GLY A 849 11.52 -2.08 11.51
N GLY A 850 12.12 -3.11 10.87
CA GLY A 850 11.72 -4.50 10.96
C GLY A 850 10.58 -4.87 10.00
N LEU A 851 10.28 -4.01 9.03
CA LEU A 851 9.18 -4.19 8.09
C LEU A 851 9.66 -4.93 6.84
N ALA A 852 8.90 -5.94 6.42
CA ALA A 852 8.98 -6.56 5.11
C ALA A 852 8.09 -5.78 4.13
N GLY A 853 8.46 -4.54 3.84
CA GLY A 853 7.51 -3.60 3.30
C GLY A 853 8.06 -2.23 2.92
N GLY A 854 7.16 -1.24 2.96
CA GLY A 854 7.44 0.13 2.59
C GLY A 854 6.78 1.15 3.52
N SER A 855 7.38 2.33 3.62
CA SER A 855 6.89 3.42 4.46
C SER A 855 6.94 4.73 3.70
N ALA A 856 6.03 5.64 4.01
CA ALA A 856 6.22 7.04 3.69
C ALA A 856 7.54 7.53 4.32
N ALA A 857 8.29 8.32 3.57
CA ALA A 857 9.59 8.87 3.98
C ALA A 857 9.47 10.16 4.81
N ILE A 858 8.26 10.66 4.95
CA ILE A 858 7.93 11.87 5.71
C ILE A 858 6.86 11.55 6.75
N ASP A 859 7.00 12.15 7.92
CA ASP A 859 5.97 12.10 8.95
C ASP A 859 4.80 12.96 8.50
N VAL A 860 3.59 12.40 8.54
CA VAL A 860 2.38 13.09 8.15
C VAL A 860 1.59 13.43 9.40
N MET A 861 1.58 14.73 9.72
CA MET A 861 0.49 15.26 10.51
C MET A 861 -0.76 15.22 9.63
N VAL A 862 -1.76 14.49 10.11
CA VAL A 862 -3.00 14.22 9.40
C VAL A 862 -3.74 15.50 8.93
N ALA A 863 -3.39 16.66 9.49
CA ALA A 863 -3.96 17.97 9.15
C ALA A 863 -3.50 18.59 7.80
N LEU A 864 -2.49 18.06 7.10
CA LEU A 864 -1.84 18.80 5.98
C LEU A 864 -2.06 18.24 4.56
N VAL A 865 -2.51 16.99 4.40
CA VAL A 865 -2.98 16.53 3.09
C VAL A 865 -4.40 17.07 2.95
N SER A 866 -4.69 17.96 1.99
CA SER A 866 -6.06 18.41 1.76
C SER A 866 -6.91 17.15 1.57
N LEU A 867 -7.77 16.89 2.55
CA LEU A 867 -8.33 15.55 2.81
C LEU A 867 -9.15 15.02 1.63
N THR A 868 -9.69 15.96 0.85
CA THR A 868 -10.34 15.73 -0.43
C THR A 868 -9.38 15.21 -1.51
N THR A 869 -8.18 15.77 -1.62
CA THR A 869 -7.17 15.31 -2.61
C THR A 869 -6.67 13.91 -2.31
N LEU A 870 -6.58 13.54 -1.03
CA LEU A 870 -6.22 12.18 -0.64
C LEU A 870 -7.30 11.19 -1.08
N ALA A 871 -8.57 11.48 -0.79
CA ALA A 871 -9.67 10.63 -1.18
C ALA A 871 -9.82 10.52 -2.71
N TRP A 872 -9.57 11.60 -3.45
CA TRP A 872 -9.52 11.58 -4.92
C TRP A 872 -8.37 10.72 -5.45
N ALA A 873 -7.16 10.86 -4.89
CA ALA A 873 -6.02 10.04 -5.28
C ALA A 873 -6.27 8.54 -5.04
N ILE A 874 -6.89 8.18 -3.90
CA ILE A 874 -7.30 6.80 -3.63
C ILE A 874 -8.31 6.32 -4.67
N PHE A 875 -9.33 7.13 -4.94
CA PHE A 875 -10.38 6.78 -5.91
C PHE A 875 -9.79 6.52 -7.31
N ASP A 876 -8.87 7.37 -7.77
CA ASP A 876 -8.19 7.23 -9.06
C ASP A 876 -7.31 5.98 -9.11
N VAL A 877 -6.60 5.68 -8.03
CA VAL A 877 -5.76 4.49 -7.94
C VAL A 877 -6.60 3.21 -7.89
N LEU A 878 -7.75 3.24 -7.20
CA LEU A 878 -8.71 2.15 -7.25
C LEU A 878 -9.30 1.99 -8.65
N GLN A 879 -9.52 3.08 -9.41
CA GLN A 879 -9.89 2.96 -10.83
C GLN A 879 -8.79 2.23 -11.61
N ILE A 880 -7.53 2.57 -11.38
CA ILE A 880 -6.39 1.93 -12.05
C ILE A 880 -6.40 0.43 -11.74
N SER A 881 -6.54 0.07 -10.47
CA SER A 881 -6.51 -1.33 -10.04
C SER A 881 -7.71 -2.12 -10.53
N CYS A 882 -8.94 -1.57 -10.44
CA CYS A 882 -10.12 -2.17 -11.05
C CYS A 882 -9.90 -2.36 -12.55
N ALA A 883 -9.39 -1.34 -13.23
CA ALA A 883 -9.08 -1.39 -14.64
C ALA A 883 -8.01 -2.44 -14.94
N LEU A 884 -6.92 -2.56 -14.16
CA LEU A 884 -5.86 -3.55 -14.36
C LEU A 884 -6.35 -4.99 -14.19
N ILE A 885 -7.17 -5.25 -13.16
CA ILE A 885 -7.76 -6.58 -12.94
C ILE A 885 -8.80 -6.89 -14.03
N ALA A 886 -9.68 -5.94 -14.35
CA ALA A 886 -10.62 -6.07 -15.47
C ALA A 886 -9.86 -6.19 -16.82
N ALA A 887 -8.68 -5.57 -16.91
CA ALA A 887 -7.75 -5.59 -18.03
C ALA A 887 -6.78 -6.76 -18.01
N THR A 888 -7.20 -7.86 -17.39
CA THR A 888 -6.96 -9.17 -17.98
C THR A 888 -7.43 -9.26 -19.46
N ASN A 889 -7.94 -8.15 -20.06
CA ASN A 889 -7.63 -7.61 -21.41
C ASN A 889 -6.88 -6.23 -21.48
N PRO A 890 -5.59 -6.17 -21.90
CA PRO A 890 -4.68 -5.04 -21.66
C PRO A 890 -4.60 -3.91 -22.70
N LEU A 891 -5.24 -3.95 -23.89
CA LEU A 891 -5.10 -2.82 -24.83
C LEU A 891 -6.02 -1.63 -24.55
N LEU A 892 -7.23 -1.91 -24.05
CA LEU A 892 -8.21 -0.89 -23.69
C LEU A 892 -7.79 -0.08 -22.46
N ALA A 893 -7.07 -0.68 -21.51
CA ALA A 893 -6.54 0.02 -20.34
C ALA A 893 -5.46 1.04 -20.71
N ILE A 894 -4.59 0.71 -21.65
CA ILE A 894 -3.49 1.58 -22.09
C ILE A 894 -4.04 2.79 -22.88
N ILE A 895 -5.02 2.58 -23.76
CA ILE A 895 -5.66 3.64 -24.56
C ILE A 895 -6.54 4.54 -23.69
N PHE A 896 -7.29 3.97 -22.75
CA PHE A 896 -8.16 4.72 -21.83
C PHE A 896 -7.35 5.60 -20.86
N TYR A 897 -6.26 5.07 -20.27
CA TYR A 897 -5.42 5.82 -19.33
C TYR A 897 -4.56 6.89 -20.00
N SER A 898 -4.03 6.62 -21.19
CA SER A 898 -3.22 7.60 -21.91
C SER A 898 -4.04 8.84 -22.32
N LEU A 899 -5.27 8.65 -22.79
CA LEU A 899 -6.17 9.76 -23.12
C LEU A 899 -6.65 10.53 -21.88
N PHE A 900 -6.91 9.84 -20.76
CA PHE A 900 -7.33 10.47 -19.51
C PHE A 900 -6.23 11.30 -18.83
N VAL A 901 -5.00 10.78 -18.80
CA VAL A 901 -3.83 11.46 -18.23
C VAL A 901 -3.42 12.67 -19.07
N ILE A 902 -3.42 12.55 -20.40
CA ILE A 902 -3.11 13.68 -21.31
C ILE A 902 -4.16 14.78 -21.18
N SER A 903 -5.45 14.43 -21.09
CA SER A 903 -6.53 15.40 -20.88
C SER A 903 -6.42 16.13 -19.54
N THR A 904 -6.03 15.42 -18.48
CA THR A 904 -5.88 16.00 -17.13
C THR A 904 -4.65 16.90 -17.02
N ILE A 905 -3.52 16.50 -17.62
CA ILE A 905 -2.30 17.31 -17.67
C ILE A 905 -2.52 18.59 -18.49
N ASN A 906 -3.18 18.48 -19.65
CA ASN A 906 -3.48 19.66 -20.48
C ASN A 906 -4.46 20.62 -19.79
N LEU A 907 -5.42 20.11 -19.02
CA LEU A 907 -6.33 20.94 -18.20
C LEU A 907 -5.56 21.71 -17.11
N ILE A 908 -4.64 21.04 -16.42
CA ILE A 908 -3.81 21.64 -15.37
C ILE A 908 -2.86 22.69 -15.96
N MET A 909 -2.18 22.38 -17.07
CA MET A 909 -1.30 23.34 -17.76
C MET A 909 -2.09 24.56 -18.25
N THR A 910 -3.28 24.36 -18.80
CA THR A 910 -4.16 25.47 -19.23
C THR A 910 -4.56 26.34 -18.04
N LEU A 911 -4.88 25.74 -16.88
CA LEU A 911 -5.21 26.48 -15.66
C LEU A 911 -4.00 27.24 -15.10
N GLU A 912 -2.81 26.66 -15.15
CA GLU A 912 -1.55 27.30 -14.75
C GLU A 912 -1.23 28.50 -15.66
N THR A 913 -1.39 28.38 -16.98
CA THR A 913 -1.19 29.49 -17.92
C THR A 913 -2.23 30.60 -17.72
N ILE A 914 -3.48 30.26 -17.37
CA ILE A 914 -4.52 31.24 -16.99
C ILE A 914 -4.13 31.98 -15.70
N ILE A 915 -3.66 31.26 -14.69
CA ILE A 915 -3.23 31.82 -13.40
C ILE A 915 -1.99 32.71 -13.59
N LEU A 916 -1.00 32.25 -14.35
CA LEU A 916 0.21 33.01 -14.69
C LEU A 916 -0.14 34.28 -15.45
N TYR A 917 -1.06 34.22 -16.41
CA TYR A 917 -1.52 35.41 -17.11
C TYR A 917 -2.23 36.41 -16.16
N TRP A 918 -3.06 35.91 -15.22
CA TRP A 918 -3.73 36.74 -14.23
C TRP A 918 -2.79 37.39 -13.20
N GLU A 919 -1.73 36.68 -12.82
CA GLU A 919 -0.75 37.15 -11.84
C GLU A 919 0.32 38.07 -12.46
N THR A 920 0.76 37.78 -13.69
CA THR A 920 1.87 38.52 -14.32
C THR A 920 1.42 39.62 -15.26
N ARG A 921 0.16 39.58 -15.76
CA ARG A 921 -0.38 40.48 -16.80
C ARG A 921 0.40 40.44 -18.13
N ASP A 922 1.26 39.45 -18.32
CA ASP A 922 2.19 39.35 -19.44
C ASP A 922 1.52 38.74 -20.70
N TYR A 923 1.63 39.43 -21.83
CA TYR A 923 0.87 39.22 -23.05
C TYR A 923 1.31 37.95 -23.83
N GLU A 924 2.52 37.45 -23.55
CA GLU A 924 3.07 36.25 -24.20
C GLU A 924 2.30 34.98 -23.79
N TYR A 925 1.85 34.89 -22.53
CA TYR A 925 1.02 33.80 -22.01
C TYR A 925 -0.42 33.81 -22.54
N ALA A 926 -0.94 34.99 -22.90
CA ALA A 926 -2.27 35.13 -23.53
C ALA A 926 -2.30 34.60 -24.98
N SER A 927 -1.20 34.77 -25.71
CA SER A 927 -1.02 34.26 -27.09
C SER A 927 -0.88 32.73 -27.12
N GLN A 928 -0.13 32.15 -26.17
CA GLN A 928 -0.05 30.69 -25.97
C GLN A 928 -1.41 30.07 -25.64
N LEU A 929 -2.23 30.75 -24.84
CA LEU A 929 -3.59 30.34 -24.48
C LEU A 929 -4.46 30.05 -25.72
N PHE A 930 -4.30 30.82 -26.80
CA PHE A 930 -5.12 30.71 -28.01
C PHE A 930 -4.76 29.49 -28.87
N GLY A 931 -3.47 29.11 -28.89
CA GLY A 931 -2.98 27.91 -29.59
C GLY A 931 -3.33 26.61 -28.86
N GLU A 932 -3.25 26.61 -27.53
CA GLU A 932 -3.59 25.45 -26.69
C GLU A 932 -5.10 25.19 -26.64
N LEU A 933 -5.93 26.23 -26.64
CA LEU A 933 -7.39 26.11 -26.59
C LEU A 933 -7.98 25.47 -27.87
N ILE A 934 -7.43 25.78 -29.05
CA ILE A 934 -7.84 25.19 -30.34
C ILE A 934 -7.47 23.70 -30.41
N LEU A 935 -6.30 23.33 -29.88
CA LEU A 935 -5.83 21.94 -29.77
C LEU A 935 -6.67 21.14 -28.77
N ASN A 936 -7.08 21.77 -27.67
CA ASN A 936 -7.98 21.23 -26.65
C ASN A 936 -9.40 21.01 -27.20
N ILE A 937 -9.99 21.96 -27.94
CA ILE A 937 -11.32 21.81 -28.55
C ILE A 937 -11.36 20.65 -29.56
N ALA A 938 -10.27 20.40 -30.29
CA ALA A 938 -10.15 19.26 -31.21
C ALA A 938 -10.04 17.90 -30.49
N THR A 939 -9.50 17.87 -29.26
CA THR A 939 -9.37 16.65 -28.44
C THR A 939 -10.61 16.36 -27.57
N PHE A 940 -11.42 17.37 -27.24
CA PHE A 940 -12.64 17.23 -26.42
C PHE A 940 -13.92 16.85 -27.18
N GLY A 941 -13.93 16.83 -28.52
CA GLY A 941 -15.14 16.66 -29.36
C GLY A 941 -15.95 15.37 -29.18
N VAL A 942 -15.49 14.42 -28.35
CA VAL A 942 -16.15 13.12 -28.11
C VAL A 942 -17.08 13.15 -26.87
N PHE A 943 -16.91 14.09 -25.94
CA PHE A 943 -17.68 14.09 -24.68
C PHE A 943 -18.62 15.30 -24.58
N LYS A 944 -19.92 15.05 -24.74
CA LYS A 944 -21.06 16.01 -24.70
C LYS A 944 -21.28 16.79 -23.38
N VAL A 945 -20.31 16.83 -22.46
CA VAL A 945 -20.43 17.53 -21.17
C VAL A 945 -20.25 19.05 -21.31
N ILE A 946 -19.59 19.51 -22.38
CA ILE A 946 -19.23 20.92 -22.60
C ILE A 946 -20.41 21.82 -23.06
N GLU A 947 -21.52 21.27 -23.55
CA GLU A 947 -22.69 22.09 -23.99
C GLU A 947 -23.27 22.99 -22.87
N TYR A 948 -23.00 22.69 -21.60
CA TYR A 948 -23.50 23.45 -20.45
C TYR A 948 -22.57 24.57 -19.95
N LEU A 949 -21.29 24.61 -20.35
CA LEU A 949 -20.28 25.57 -19.83
C LEU A 949 -19.85 26.64 -20.87
N VAL A 950 -20.04 26.38 -22.16
CA VAL A 950 -19.56 27.21 -23.28
C VAL A 950 -20.05 28.67 -23.28
N PRO A 951 -21.32 29.00 -22.98
CA PRO A 951 -21.82 30.37 -23.17
C PRO A 951 -21.24 31.40 -22.18
N GLY A 952 -21.06 31.00 -20.91
CA GLY A 952 -20.53 31.89 -19.87
C GLY A 952 -19.05 32.22 -20.07
N ILE A 953 -18.28 31.24 -20.51
CA ILE A 953 -16.84 31.35 -20.76
C ILE A 953 -16.57 32.21 -22.01
N MET A 954 -17.33 32.04 -23.10
CA MET A 954 -17.18 32.88 -24.31
C MET A 954 -17.50 34.36 -24.08
N THR A 955 -18.40 34.66 -23.13
CA THR A 955 -18.77 36.05 -22.80
C THR A 955 -17.66 36.75 -22.01
N LEU A 956 -16.99 36.03 -21.11
CA LEU A 956 -15.82 36.52 -20.37
C LEU A 956 -14.62 36.78 -21.30
N PHE A 957 -14.39 35.88 -22.28
CA PHE A 957 -13.29 35.98 -23.25
C PHE A 957 -13.44 37.15 -24.25
N LYS A 958 -14.67 37.50 -24.66
CA LYS A 958 -14.91 38.69 -25.49
C LYS A 958 -14.49 39.98 -24.79
N THR A 959 -14.74 40.08 -23.49
CA THR A 959 -14.41 41.26 -22.68
C THR A 959 -12.89 41.42 -22.53
N VAL A 960 -12.18 40.32 -22.27
CA VAL A 960 -10.70 40.31 -22.14
C VAL A 960 -10.04 40.63 -23.48
N LYS A 961 -10.51 40.05 -24.59
CA LYS A 961 -9.98 40.35 -25.92
C LYS A 961 -10.14 41.83 -26.30
N ASN A 962 -11.32 42.42 -26.04
CA ASN A 962 -11.55 43.83 -26.32
C ASN A 962 -10.61 44.74 -25.50
N GLN A 963 -10.40 44.45 -24.21
CA GLN A 963 -9.47 45.24 -23.39
C GLN A 963 -8.02 45.15 -23.89
N LEU A 964 -7.62 43.99 -24.40
CA LEU A 964 -6.28 43.77 -24.94
C LEU A 964 -6.06 44.49 -26.28
N ASP A 965 -7.05 44.49 -27.17
CA ASP A 965 -7.02 45.28 -28.41
C ASP A 965 -6.93 46.80 -28.11
N GLU A 966 -7.57 47.27 -27.04
CA GLU A 966 -7.50 48.66 -26.60
C GLU A 966 -6.14 49.05 -26.01
N ILE A 967 -5.49 48.17 -25.26
CA ILE A 967 -4.13 48.39 -24.72
C ILE A 967 -3.11 48.39 -25.86
N ALA A 968 -3.26 47.50 -26.85
CA ALA A 968 -2.40 47.46 -28.03
C ALA A 968 -2.49 48.76 -28.85
N GLN A 969 -3.70 49.32 -29.02
CA GLN A 969 -3.87 50.64 -29.64
C GLN A 969 -3.19 51.77 -28.86
N ILE A 970 -3.24 51.74 -27.51
CA ILE A 970 -2.54 52.72 -26.68
C ILE A 970 -1.03 52.60 -26.82
N ALA A 971 -0.48 51.38 -26.89
CA ALA A 971 0.95 51.14 -27.11
C ALA A 971 1.41 51.69 -28.46
N GLU A 972 0.64 51.42 -29.52
CA GLU A 972 0.92 51.92 -30.88
C GLU A 972 0.83 53.44 -30.97
N GLN A 973 -0.12 54.05 -30.24
CA GLN A 973 -0.39 55.49 -30.33
C GLN A 973 0.47 56.35 -29.39
N PHE A 974 0.82 55.85 -28.20
CA PHE A 974 1.46 56.64 -27.13
C PHE A 974 2.74 56.02 -26.56
N GLY A 975 3.13 54.83 -27.01
CA GLY A 975 4.35 54.13 -26.61
C GLY A 975 4.15 53.17 -25.43
N ASP A 976 5.06 52.20 -25.32
CA ASP A 976 4.93 51.04 -24.43
C ASP A 976 4.84 51.40 -22.94
N GLU A 977 5.56 52.45 -22.50
CA GLU A 977 5.51 52.92 -21.11
C GLU A 977 4.10 53.42 -20.70
N VAL A 978 3.36 54.01 -21.64
CA VAL A 978 1.99 54.51 -21.40
C VAL A 978 0.99 53.35 -21.39
N ALA A 979 1.20 52.35 -22.26
CA ALA A 979 0.40 51.14 -22.29
C ALA A 979 0.57 50.28 -21.04
N GLU A 980 1.78 50.25 -20.47
CA GLU A 980 2.05 49.54 -19.23
C GLU A 980 1.25 50.12 -18.04
N VAL A 981 1.14 51.45 -17.96
CA VAL A 981 0.31 52.11 -16.94
C VAL A 981 -1.18 51.79 -17.16
N ALA A 982 -1.65 51.77 -18.40
CA ALA A 982 -3.03 51.42 -18.74
C ALA A 982 -3.37 49.96 -18.36
N ALA A 983 -2.45 49.03 -18.64
CA ALA A 983 -2.58 47.62 -18.29
C ALA A 983 -2.56 47.38 -16.77
N ARG A 984 -1.75 48.14 -16.04
CA ARG A 984 -1.57 48.00 -14.59
C ARG A 984 -2.80 48.45 -13.78
N TYR A 985 -3.47 49.52 -14.20
CA TYR A 985 -4.58 50.12 -13.45
C TYR A 985 -5.98 49.81 -14.03
N GLY A 986 -6.06 49.04 -15.12
CA GLY A 986 -7.31 48.46 -15.61
C GLY A 986 -8.18 49.41 -16.45
N PRO A 987 -9.43 49.01 -16.76
CA PRO A 987 -10.27 49.68 -17.77
C PRO A 987 -10.49 51.18 -17.56
N ASP A 988 -10.66 51.64 -16.32
CA ASP A 988 -10.85 53.07 -16.03
C ASP A 988 -9.58 53.89 -16.33
N ALA A 989 -8.40 53.29 -16.21
CA ALA A 989 -7.12 53.91 -16.59
C ALA A 989 -6.94 53.91 -18.11
N ILE A 990 -7.34 52.85 -18.81
CA ILE A 990 -7.37 52.78 -20.28
C ILE A 990 -8.23 53.92 -20.84
N GLU A 991 -9.42 54.15 -20.27
CA GLU A 991 -10.33 55.20 -20.71
C GLU A 991 -9.79 56.61 -20.38
N ALA A 992 -9.20 56.82 -19.20
CA ALA A 992 -8.56 58.08 -18.84
C ALA A 992 -7.37 58.41 -19.76
N ILE A 993 -6.55 57.42 -20.11
CA ILE A 993 -5.38 57.59 -20.99
C ILE A 993 -5.81 57.85 -22.44
N LYS A 994 -6.86 57.20 -22.93
CA LYS A 994 -7.45 57.54 -24.24
C LYS A 994 -8.00 58.96 -24.29
N ARG A 995 -8.55 59.43 -23.17
CA ARG A 995 -9.20 60.75 -23.09
C ARG A 995 -8.23 61.91 -22.92
N TYR A 996 -7.20 61.75 -22.10
CA TYR A 996 -6.27 62.82 -21.72
C TYR A 996 -4.82 62.57 -22.17
N GLY A 997 -4.55 61.46 -22.86
CA GLY A 997 -3.25 61.14 -23.44
C GLY A 997 -2.18 60.77 -22.41
N PRO A 998 -0.89 60.84 -22.78
CA PRO A 998 0.25 60.42 -21.94
C PRO A 998 0.33 61.13 -20.59
N ASP A 999 -0.23 62.34 -20.48
CA ASP A 999 -0.26 63.09 -19.22
C ASP A 999 -1.12 62.39 -18.16
N ALA A 1000 -2.21 61.71 -18.53
CA ALA A 1000 -2.98 60.89 -17.61
C ALA A 1000 -2.19 59.68 -17.11
N ALA A 1001 -1.44 59.00 -18.00
CA ALA A 1001 -0.61 57.87 -17.60
C ALA A 1001 0.48 58.30 -16.61
N ARG A 1002 1.12 59.44 -16.85
CA ARG A 1002 2.12 60.00 -15.92
C ARG A 1002 1.51 60.30 -14.54
N VAL A 1003 0.34 60.95 -14.49
CA VAL A 1003 -0.34 61.28 -13.24
C VAL A 1003 -0.82 60.02 -12.51
N ILE A 1004 -1.37 59.03 -13.23
CA ILE A 1004 -1.75 57.73 -12.64
C ILE A 1004 -0.54 57.01 -12.06
N ASN A 1005 0.59 57.03 -12.75
CA ASN A 1005 1.79 56.36 -12.28
C ASN A 1005 2.36 57.02 -11.01
N ASN A 1006 2.21 58.33 -10.87
CA ASN A 1006 2.69 59.08 -9.69
C ASN A 1006 1.75 59.00 -8.47
N TYR A 1007 0.43 58.92 -8.69
CA TYR A 1007 -0.57 59.06 -7.60
C TYR A 1007 -1.54 57.86 -7.45
N GLY A 1008 -1.41 56.83 -8.29
CA GLY A 1008 -2.15 55.57 -8.22
C GLY A 1008 -3.67 55.69 -8.41
N ASP A 1009 -4.42 54.75 -7.83
CA ASP A 1009 -5.89 54.61 -7.97
C ASP A 1009 -6.71 55.88 -7.67
N SER A 1010 -6.18 56.75 -6.81
CA SER A 1010 -6.84 58.01 -6.46
C SER A 1010 -6.94 58.96 -7.66
N ALA A 1011 -5.91 58.97 -8.51
CA ALA A 1011 -5.90 59.76 -9.76
C ALA A 1011 -6.80 59.13 -10.82
N VAL A 1012 -6.83 57.79 -10.93
CA VAL A 1012 -7.74 57.06 -11.83
C VAL A 1012 -9.19 57.42 -11.51
N LYS A 1013 -9.58 57.37 -10.23
CA LYS A 1013 -10.95 57.73 -9.78
C LYS A 1013 -11.29 59.21 -9.97
N ALA A 1014 -10.33 60.12 -9.80
CA ALA A 1014 -10.54 61.54 -10.04
C ALA A 1014 -10.77 61.86 -11.52
N MET A 1015 -9.99 61.23 -12.41
CA MET A 1015 -10.13 61.40 -13.85
C MET A 1015 -11.37 60.70 -14.42
N ALA A 1016 -11.78 59.56 -13.85
CA ALA A 1016 -13.07 58.94 -14.16
C ALA A 1016 -14.26 59.86 -13.82
N ARG A 1017 -14.09 60.78 -12.87
CA ARG A 1017 -15.08 61.84 -12.55
C ARG A 1017 -14.93 63.11 -13.40
N GLY A 1018 -14.05 63.09 -14.41
CA GLY A 1018 -13.85 64.18 -15.39
C GLY A 1018 -12.90 65.28 -14.95
N ILE A 1019 -12.14 65.10 -13.87
CA ILE A 1019 -11.13 66.07 -13.41
C ILE A 1019 -9.87 65.92 -14.27
N ASP A 1020 -9.38 67.03 -14.84
CA ASP A 1020 -8.21 67.04 -15.72
C ASP A 1020 -6.90 66.70 -14.96
N PRO A 1021 -6.01 65.87 -15.52
CA PRO A 1021 -4.74 65.49 -14.89
C PRO A 1021 -3.88 66.69 -14.45
N ALA A 1022 -3.87 67.79 -15.21
CA ALA A 1022 -3.10 68.99 -14.85
C ALA A 1022 -3.70 69.74 -13.64
N LEU A 1023 -5.00 69.56 -13.39
CA LEU A 1023 -5.67 70.11 -12.20
C LEU A 1023 -5.35 69.28 -10.96
N ILE A 1024 -5.22 67.96 -11.10
CA ILE A 1024 -4.84 67.03 -10.01
C ILE A 1024 -3.44 67.37 -9.49
N GLU A 1025 -2.47 67.56 -10.40
CA GLU A 1025 -1.11 68.01 -10.04
C GLU A 1025 -1.11 69.42 -9.41
N LYS A 1026 -1.96 70.35 -9.91
CA LYS A 1026 -2.11 71.69 -9.32
C LYS A 1026 -2.77 71.68 -7.93
N MET A 1027 -3.75 70.81 -7.68
CA MET A 1027 -4.43 70.68 -6.39
C MET A 1027 -3.46 70.21 -5.30
N ASP A 1028 -2.52 69.33 -5.63
CA ASP A 1028 -1.47 68.89 -4.68
C ASP A 1028 -0.41 69.99 -4.47
N SER A 1029 -0.06 70.75 -5.53
CA SER A 1029 0.77 71.96 -5.39
C SER A 1029 0.15 73.05 -4.49
N LEU A 1030 -1.19 73.07 -4.39
CA LEU A 1030 -1.96 73.93 -3.48
C LEU A 1030 -2.10 73.32 -2.07
N ALA A 1031 -2.19 71.99 -1.94
CA ALA A 1031 -2.19 71.28 -0.64
C ALA A 1031 -0.86 71.43 0.12
N VAL A 1032 0.26 71.59 -0.59
CA VAL A 1032 1.57 71.96 0.00
C VAL A 1032 1.58 73.40 0.56
N LYS A 1033 0.65 74.28 0.15
CA LYS A 1033 0.52 75.66 0.68
C LYS A 1033 -0.55 75.84 1.78
N VAL A 1034 -1.35 74.83 2.11
CA VAL A 1034 -2.36 74.88 3.20
C VAL A 1034 -1.96 73.98 4.39
N LYS A 1035 -0.65 73.81 4.63
CA LYS A 1035 -0.10 73.36 5.92
C LYS A 1035 0.17 74.51 6.91
N ARG A 1036 -0.26 75.73 6.61
CA ARG A 1036 -0.22 76.90 7.50
C ARG A 1036 -1.58 77.59 7.57
N LEU A 1037 -2.34 77.27 8.63
CA LEU A 1037 -3.38 78.07 9.34
C LEU A 1037 -4.60 77.23 9.74
N VAL A 1038 -4.88 77.26 11.06
CA VAL A 1038 -6.06 76.75 11.80
C VAL A 1038 -6.07 75.21 12.01
N LYS A 1039 -5.75 74.61 13.17
CA LYS A 1039 -5.82 74.96 14.60
C LYS A 1039 -7.20 75.50 15.03
N ASN A 1040 -8.17 74.60 15.22
CA ASN A 1040 -9.29 74.62 16.19
C ASN A 1040 -10.09 73.30 16.01
N PHE A 1041 -10.01 72.34 16.96
CA PHE A 1041 -11.11 71.95 17.90
C PHE A 1041 -12.48 71.76 17.21
N VAL A 1042 -13.15 70.59 17.20
CA VAL A 1042 -13.91 69.97 18.33
C VAL A 1042 -14.40 68.54 17.96
N PHE A 1043 -14.37 67.59 18.92
CA PHE A 1043 -15.11 66.28 18.99
C PHE A 1043 -16.52 66.53 19.59
N PRO A 1044 -17.61 65.71 19.38
CA PRO A 1044 -17.76 64.40 20.06
C PRO A 1044 -18.74 63.31 19.47
N PHE A 1045 -18.49 62.05 19.87
CA PHE A 1045 -19.35 60.87 20.23
C PHE A 1045 -20.84 60.67 19.81
N HIS A 1046 -21.22 59.46 19.35
CA HIS A 1046 -22.12 58.41 19.97
C HIS A 1046 -22.62 57.36 18.92
N SER A 1047 -22.36 56.05 19.10
CA SER A 1047 -23.30 54.94 19.48
C SER A 1047 -24.42 54.64 18.46
N VAL A 1048 -24.63 53.41 17.94
CA VAL A 1048 -25.34 52.29 18.59
C VAL A 1048 -25.03 50.93 17.93
N TYR A 1049 -24.87 49.92 18.81
CA TYR A 1049 -24.77 48.47 18.62
C TYR A 1049 -26.05 47.79 18.08
N CYS A 1050 -25.89 46.64 17.42
CA CYS A 1050 -26.80 45.47 17.38
C CYS A 1050 -28.25 45.58 16.86
N ARG A 1051 -28.58 44.80 15.81
CA ARG A 1051 -29.60 43.72 15.85
C ARG A 1051 -29.60 42.90 14.55
N ALA A 1052 -29.61 41.59 14.73
CA ALA A 1052 -29.78 40.57 13.72
C ALA A 1052 -31.26 40.42 13.29
N VAL A 1053 -31.45 39.53 12.30
CA VAL A 1053 -32.63 38.70 11.98
C VAL A 1053 -33.58 39.20 10.88
N ILE A 1054 -33.97 38.23 10.05
CA ILE A 1054 -35.09 38.12 9.10
C ILE A 1054 -34.69 38.32 7.63
N TYR A 1055 -34.24 37.27 6.93
CA TYR A 1055 -35.01 36.28 6.15
C TYR A 1055 -35.57 36.78 4.80
N CYS A 1056 -35.15 36.05 3.76
CA CYS A 1056 -35.96 35.59 2.60
C CYS A 1056 -36.51 36.59 1.59
N ASN A 1057 -36.07 36.45 0.32
CA ASN A 1057 -36.73 35.64 -0.72
C ASN A 1057 -36.18 36.05 -2.10
N TYR A 1058 -35.53 35.14 -2.83
CA TYR A 1058 -36.14 34.29 -3.87
C TYR A 1058 -36.37 35.01 -5.20
N ILE A 1059 -36.06 34.29 -6.29
CA ILE A 1059 -36.51 34.44 -7.69
C ILE A 1059 -35.53 35.23 -8.59
N PHE A 1060 -34.95 34.68 -9.67
CA PHE A 1060 -35.27 33.50 -10.50
C PHE A 1060 -34.06 32.60 -10.74
#